data_AF-A0A8J8H1N6-F1
#
_entry.id   AF-A0A8J8H1N6-F1
#
_cell.length_a   1.000
_cell.length_b   1.000
_cell.length_c   1.000
_cell.angle_alpha   90.00
_cell.angle_beta   90.00
_cell.angle_gamma   90.00
#
_symmetry.space_group_name_H-M   'P 1'
#
loop_
_entity.id
_entity.type
_entity.pdbx_description
1 polymer ?
#
loop_
_entity_poly.entity_id
_entity_poly.type
_entity_poly.pdbx_seq_one_letter_code
_entity_poly.pdbx_strand_id
1 'polypeptide(L)'
;MQRVSPAHHRVRLFPLFIAVALVLALGAGVAYAINGALGLSFTAVAPAPEHPSAAPMRADVPPPAVSRIVVPDELRLTKAAAAVADALAGRGRPRPVVETGAATDPAGALTVKVGALTGTRPEAYRITSGLTVESADLAGAAAGLYAVADRIRSGGALPIGQLVEPRLGLRLTDAGSVGREPDAAAYRAGTDYSLNTDVVGSALLPRAPWVDRSAVDRIGAEFRQFVDHSVAEGYNGIVVPGFLEYVTFAQVPGIYPAGDPHVDRARAMAAAFGPVFAYAHSMGLKVFFLTDMLAVSPPLERYLDGKSAEDPRLWEVYQAGLAELFDGMPFADGLMIRIGEGGDVYRQAGWDYSSKIAVTTPAAVRAMLTAFLKTAGDRGKDVVFRSWTVGVGAVGDLHTNPESYQEVLGGLHDPHLIVSTKYSAGDFYSHLPLNPTLDIGEQRRIVEFQSRREFEGFGALPNDLGSLHQEALRHFLAANPHVEGVWTWTQDGGPLKAGPMSLYLKSGFWPLYALNTYATSRLAWDPQADPAQITADWARQTFSADPTTVAAIGEVMALSRAAVTRGLYLSAYADNSVRALGLEPPPMMWIFEWDIVTGDSAALDSIYAIARDHVDEAIAEGETAVADARRMQATLAATDPATWTDPGLRQRFADTLAYEVNLLDTLSAYRTMVLRHAQWLDTGSASARDAWHAAETRYRTARDQHVRAYGGDVDLPAYNFTAADLGMTRADRDPLMAWLARGLLLLVLLVLVARPRAARTLADGLLRPARLTRPGRLDRAIVLGLPVVAVVASRAILTWFAAPAHLVVTLGGWALFVLAGRLVLGRGDAFPWYATVGAVALVRSVLLLAVLAPHGPGGYWYAFWTDPVRRSIYVTVAFALFLWLFVAAYRVLRLHALRRWSLGVVLVAAGVALAVPAALVTSLGGERALTIWNDQVALLPWGLSRILGVTVYLGIPAYLPAAVLTVAVLVAAAGGLLLAVRRRTPQPS
;
A
#
# COMPACT_ATOMS: atom_id res chain seq x y z
N MET A 1 29.12 -36.68 -77.08
CA MET A 1 29.49 -37.14 -75.73
C MET A 1 30.21 -36.01 -75.01
N GLN A 2 29.53 -35.28 -74.13
CA GLN A 2 30.16 -34.47 -73.08
C GLN A 2 29.12 -34.31 -71.96
N ARG A 3 29.40 -34.97 -70.83
CA ARG A 3 28.58 -34.93 -69.61
C ARG A 3 28.77 -33.55 -68.96
N VAL A 4 27.72 -32.75 -68.91
CA VAL A 4 27.65 -31.59 -68.01
C VAL A 4 27.06 -32.07 -66.69
N SER A 5 27.88 -31.99 -65.65
CA SER A 5 27.56 -32.41 -64.27
C SER A 5 26.54 -31.45 -63.63
N PRO A 6 25.53 -31.93 -62.89
CA PRO A 6 24.62 -31.06 -62.16
C PRO A 6 25.33 -30.51 -60.92
N ALA A 7 25.54 -29.19 -60.87
CA ALA A 7 25.99 -28.50 -59.68
C ALA A 7 24.90 -28.61 -58.59
N HIS A 8 25.07 -29.55 -57.67
CA HIS A 8 24.35 -29.57 -56.41
C HIS A 8 24.66 -28.26 -55.67
N HIS A 9 23.70 -27.32 -55.65
CA HIS A 9 23.67 -26.27 -54.65
C HIS A 9 23.55 -26.93 -53.27
N ARG A 10 24.69 -27.23 -52.64
CA ARG A 10 24.77 -27.48 -51.21
C ARG A 10 24.21 -26.23 -50.54
N VAL A 11 23.00 -26.33 -50.01
CA VAL A 11 22.47 -25.38 -49.03
C VAL A 11 23.53 -25.30 -47.93
N ARG A 12 24.25 -24.19 -47.84
CA ARG A 12 25.24 -24.00 -46.76
C ARG A 12 24.45 -24.11 -45.45
N LEU A 13 24.68 -25.18 -44.68
CA LEU A 13 24.01 -25.43 -43.40
C LEU A 13 24.52 -24.48 -42.30
N PHE A 14 25.73 -23.95 -42.47
CA PHE A 14 26.42 -23.08 -41.53
C PHE A 14 25.71 -21.74 -41.21
N PRO A 15 25.18 -20.97 -42.19
CA PRO A 15 24.44 -19.73 -41.91
C PRO A 15 23.08 -19.96 -41.22
N LEU A 16 22.47 -21.13 -41.41
CA LEU A 16 21.22 -21.50 -40.73
C LEU A 16 21.48 -21.77 -39.25
N PHE A 17 22.54 -22.54 -38.97
CA PHE A 17 22.98 -22.81 -37.61
C PHE A 17 23.32 -21.52 -36.85
N ILE A 18 24.06 -20.60 -37.49
CA ILE A 18 24.38 -19.29 -36.90
C ILE A 18 23.10 -18.49 -36.59
N ALA A 19 22.14 -18.44 -37.52
CA ALA A 19 20.89 -17.70 -37.30
C ALA A 19 20.08 -18.28 -36.14
N VAL A 20 19.98 -19.61 -36.03
CA VAL A 20 19.30 -20.29 -34.92
C VAL A 20 20.02 -20.04 -33.59
N ALA A 21 21.34 -20.17 -33.56
CA ALA A 21 22.15 -19.90 -32.38
C ALA A 21 21.99 -18.44 -31.91
N LEU A 22 21.98 -17.48 -32.85
CA LEU A 22 21.81 -16.06 -32.52
C LEU A 22 20.44 -15.76 -31.93
N VAL A 23 19.34 -16.27 -32.51
CA VAL A 23 18.00 -16.02 -31.96
C VAL A 23 17.79 -16.71 -30.61
N LEU A 24 18.41 -17.87 -30.39
CA LEU A 24 18.42 -18.53 -29.08
C LEU A 24 19.23 -17.74 -28.06
N ALA A 25 20.41 -17.21 -28.44
CA ALA A 25 21.22 -16.36 -27.56
C ALA A 25 20.47 -15.07 -27.17
N LEU A 26 19.77 -14.43 -28.12
CA LEU A 26 18.90 -13.28 -27.83
C LEU A 26 17.73 -13.67 -26.92
N GLY A 27 17.11 -14.84 -27.16
CA GLY A 27 16.06 -15.38 -26.30
C GLY A 27 16.55 -15.63 -24.87
N ALA A 28 17.76 -16.18 -24.72
CA ALA A 28 18.39 -16.40 -23.42
C ALA A 28 18.71 -15.08 -22.71
N GLY A 29 19.16 -14.06 -23.45
CA GLY A 29 19.35 -12.71 -22.92
C GLY A 29 18.05 -12.08 -22.40
N VAL A 30 16.95 -12.24 -23.13
CA VAL A 30 15.61 -11.79 -22.66
C VAL A 30 15.16 -12.57 -21.43
N ALA A 31 15.34 -13.90 -21.42
CA ALA A 31 15.02 -14.73 -20.26
C ALA A 31 15.82 -14.32 -19.02
N TYR A 32 17.11 -14.03 -19.18
CA TYR A 32 17.96 -13.52 -18.10
C TYR A 32 17.45 -12.18 -17.55
N ALA A 33 17.13 -11.23 -18.43
CA ALA A 33 16.56 -9.94 -18.02
C ALA A 33 15.21 -10.09 -17.29
N ILE A 34 14.33 -10.97 -17.78
CA ILE A 34 13.04 -11.26 -17.12
C ILE A 34 13.25 -11.91 -15.75
N ASN A 35 14.19 -12.83 -15.60
CA ASN A 35 14.51 -13.40 -14.28
C ASN A 35 15.07 -12.37 -13.31
N GLY A 36 15.90 -11.43 -13.78
CA GLY A 36 16.40 -10.33 -12.96
C GLY A 36 15.27 -9.42 -12.47
N ALA A 37 14.29 -9.16 -13.33
CA ALA A 37 13.14 -8.31 -13.01
C ALA A 37 12.07 -9.02 -12.15
N LEU A 38 11.80 -10.30 -12.39
CA LEU A 38 10.73 -11.07 -11.74
C LEU A 38 11.22 -12.05 -10.66
N GLY A 39 12.52 -12.03 -10.33
CA GLY A 39 13.11 -12.99 -9.41
C GLY A 39 12.38 -13.00 -8.07
N LEU A 40 11.94 -14.19 -7.65
CA LEU A 40 11.42 -14.43 -6.31
C LEU A 40 12.62 -14.74 -5.40
N SER A 41 12.79 -13.95 -4.35
CA SER A 41 13.74 -14.23 -3.27
C SER A 41 13.11 -13.87 -1.94
N PHE A 42 13.45 -14.61 -0.90
CA PHE A 42 12.93 -14.35 0.43
C PHE A 42 13.93 -14.76 1.49
N THR A 43 13.85 -14.09 2.63
CA THR A 43 14.66 -14.38 3.81
C THR A 43 13.77 -14.30 5.03
N ALA A 44 13.85 -15.31 5.90
CA ALA A 44 13.11 -15.31 7.15
C ALA A 44 13.45 -14.06 7.98
N VAL A 45 12.43 -13.46 8.57
CA VAL A 45 12.54 -12.34 9.51
C VAL A 45 11.85 -12.72 10.81
N ALA A 46 12.29 -12.12 11.91
CA ALA A 46 11.61 -12.28 13.19
C ALA A 46 10.62 -11.11 13.34
N PRO A 47 9.30 -11.37 13.41
CA PRO A 47 8.33 -10.34 13.77
C PRO A 47 8.69 -9.65 15.09
N ALA A 48 8.23 -8.41 15.26
CA ALA A 48 8.35 -7.73 16.54
C ALA A 48 7.69 -8.56 17.67
N PRO A 49 8.38 -8.76 18.81
CA PRO A 49 7.86 -9.62 19.87
C PRO A 49 6.64 -8.99 20.55
N GLU A 50 5.65 -9.81 20.87
CA GLU A 50 4.50 -9.41 21.68
C GLU A 50 4.02 -10.55 22.57
N HIS A 51 3.59 -10.20 23.79
CA HIS A 51 3.15 -11.15 24.82
C HIS A 51 1.89 -10.62 25.51
N PRO A 52 0.75 -10.59 24.81
CA PRO A 52 -0.49 -10.08 25.37
C PRO A 52 -0.97 -10.96 26.53
N SER A 53 -1.48 -10.32 27.57
CA SER A 53 -2.05 -10.99 28.74
C SER A 53 -3.18 -10.16 29.36
N ALA A 54 -4.04 -10.81 30.13
CA ALA A 54 -5.13 -10.14 30.85
C ALA A 54 -4.70 -9.87 32.30
N ALA A 55 -5.02 -8.67 32.81
CA ALA A 55 -4.71 -8.34 34.19
C ALA A 55 -5.56 -9.17 35.16
N PRO A 56 -5.03 -9.53 36.34
CA PRO A 56 -5.82 -10.18 37.37
C PRO A 56 -6.98 -9.27 37.81
N MET A 57 -8.11 -9.89 38.14
CA MET A 57 -9.24 -9.17 38.70
C MET A 57 -8.84 -8.46 40.00
N ARG A 58 -9.23 -7.18 40.12
CA ARG A 58 -8.97 -6.36 41.32
C ARG A 58 -10.22 -5.62 41.76
N ALA A 59 -10.28 -5.36 43.07
CA ALA A 59 -11.27 -4.46 43.65
C ALA A 59 -10.92 -3.00 43.37
N ASP A 60 -11.95 -2.17 43.36
CA ASP A 60 -11.84 -0.74 43.14
C ASP A 60 -11.42 -0.01 44.40
N VAL A 61 -10.52 0.96 44.24
CA VAL A 61 -10.17 1.90 45.32
C VAL A 61 -11.31 2.93 45.45
N PRO A 62 -11.83 3.19 46.67
CA PRO A 62 -12.83 4.23 46.87
C PRO A 62 -12.30 5.61 46.48
N PRO A 63 -13.07 6.42 45.73
CA PRO A 63 -12.64 7.76 45.36
C PRO A 63 -12.51 8.66 46.59
N PRO A 64 -11.50 9.55 46.66
CA PRO A 64 -11.31 10.45 47.79
C PRO A 64 -12.49 11.41 47.97
N ALA A 65 -12.69 11.89 49.20
CA ALA A 65 -13.70 12.90 49.50
C ALA A 65 -13.12 14.30 49.29
N VAL A 66 -13.43 14.93 48.16
CA VAL A 66 -12.98 16.27 47.79
C VAL A 66 -14.22 17.14 47.58
N SER A 67 -14.31 18.28 48.26
CA SER A 67 -15.44 19.22 48.09
C SER A 67 -15.12 20.40 47.17
N ARG A 68 -13.83 20.72 47.04
CA ARG A 68 -13.31 21.84 46.23
C ARG A 68 -11.96 21.50 45.63
N ILE A 69 -11.67 22.06 44.46
CA ILE A 69 -10.39 21.95 43.78
C ILE A 69 -9.89 23.37 43.50
N VAL A 70 -8.74 23.73 44.09
CA VAL A 70 -8.16 25.07 43.97
C VAL A 70 -6.92 25.02 43.10
N VAL A 71 -6.95 25.74 41.98
CA VAL A 71 -5.85 25.81 41.01
C VAL A 71 -5.46 27.26 40.69
N PRO A 72 -4.23 27.53 40.24
CA PRO A 72 -3.88 28.82 39.63
C PRO A 72 -4.82 29.17 38.46
N ASP A 73 -4.97 30.47 38.19
CA ASP A 73 -5.79 31.00 37.09
C ASP A 73 -5.10 30.78 35.73
N GLU A 74 -5.11 29.53 35.27
CA GLU A 74 -4.48 29.06 34.04
C GLU A 74 -5.44 28.08 33.35
N LEU A 75 -5.79 28.35 32.09
CA LEU A 75 -6.82 27.59 31.34
C LEU A 75 -6.61 26.08 31.42
N ARG A 76 -5.39 25.61 31.16
CA ARG A 76 -5.02 24.19 31.22
C ARG A 76 -5.22 23.56 32.60
N LEU A 77 -5.00 24.32 33.68
CA LEU A 77 -5.18 23.82 35.04
C LEU A 77 -6.65 23.79 35.44
N THR A 78 -7.44 24.79 35.01
CA THR A 78 -8.90 24.77 35.19
C THR A 78 -9.53 23.57 34.48
N LYS A 79 -9.09 23.26 33.25
CA LYS A 79 -9.53 22.09 32.50
C LYS A 79 -9.11 20.77 33.16
N ALA A 80 -7.86 20.67 33.62
CA ALA A 80 -7.40 19.48 34.33
C ALA A 80 -8.11 19.27 35.68
N ALA A 81 -8.41 20.35 36.40
CA ALA A 81 -9.22 20.31 37.63
C ALA A 81 -10.67 19.88 37.35
N ALA A 82 -11.27 20.37 36.26
CA ALA A 82 -12.59 19.93 35.83
C ALA A 82 -12.61 18.43 35.54
N ALA A 83 -11.57 17.88 34.90
CA ALA A 83 -11.46 16.44 34.65
C ALA A 83 -11.43 15.62 35.96
N VAL A 84 -10.76 16.12 37.02
CA VAL A 84 -10.82 15.48 38.35
C VAL A 84 -12.24 15.55 38.93
N ALA A 85 -12.91 16.70 38.79
CA ALA A 85 -14.30 16.86 39.24
C ALA A 85 -15.27 15.92 38.51
N ASP A 86 -15.09 15.75 37.19
CA ASP A 86 -15.82 14.80 36.35
C ASP A 86 -15.57 13.35 36.81
N ALA A 87 -14.30 13.00 37.06
CA ALA A 87 -13.92 11.66 37.52
C ALA A 87 -14.57 11.32 38.86
N LEU A 88 -14.56 12.24 39.82
CA LEU A 88 -15.21 12.06 41.12
C LEU A 88 -16.73 11.89 40.97
N ALA A 89 -17.37 12.72 40.16
CA ALA A 89 -18.80 12.63 39.88
C ALA A 89 -19.18 11.30 39.22
N GLY A 90 -18.41 10.86 38.22
CA GLY A 90 -18.61 9.57 37.55
C GLY A 90 -18.44 8.36 38.49
N ARG A 91 -17.77 8.55 39.62
CA ARG A 91 -17.58 7.54 40.68
C ARG A 91 -18.54 7.71 41.86
N GLY A 92 -19.61 8.48 41.68
CA GLY A 92 -20.69 8.65 42.67
C GLY A 92 -20.41 9.64 43.80
N ARG A 93 -19.35 10.45 43.71
CA ARG A 93 -19.12 11.57 44.64
C ARG A 93 -19.86 12.83 44.17
N PRO A 94 -20.20 13.77 45.06
CA PRO A 94 -20.63 15.10 44.64
C PRO A 94 -19.54 15.76 43.78
N ARG A 95 -19.93 16.42 42.69
CA ARG A 95 -18.99 17.17 41.85
C ARG A 95 -18.37 18.31 42.67
N PRO A 96 -17.04 18.35 42.87
CA PRO A 96 -16.37 19.45 43.56
C PRO A 96 -16.51 20.78 42.81
N VAL A 97 -16.47 21.89 43.54
CA VAL A 97 -16.35 23.23 42.92
C VAL A 97 -14.89 23.46 42.50
N VAL A 98 -14.69 23.88 41.25
CA VAL A 98 -13.36 24.29 40.75
C VAL A 98 -13.21 25.79 40.96
N GLU A 99 -12.20 26.19 41.72
CA GLU A 99 -11.91 27.58 42.08
C GLU A 99 -10.51 27.97 41.61
N THR A 100 -10.37 29.20 41.13
CA THR A 100 -9.08 29.78 40.75
C THR A 100 -8.55 30.68 41.87
N GLY A 101 -7.33 30.45 42.33
CA GLY A 101 -6.74 31.25 43.40
C GLY A 101 -5.42 30.71 43.94
N ALA A 102 -4.85 31.40 44.92
CA ALA A 102 -3.66 30.93 45.62
C ALA A 102 -3.98 29.68 46.46
N ALA A 103 -3.03 28.74 46.52
CA ALA A 103 -3.13 27.52 47.32
C ALA A 103 -3.18 27.85 48.82
N THR A 104 -4.37 28.12 49.33
CA THR A 104 -4.67 27.93 50.76
C THR A 104 -4.86 26.43 50.98
N ASP A 105 -4.62 25.93 52.20
CA ASP A 105 -4.75 24.50 52.54
C ASP A 105 -6.03 24.22 53.35
N PRO A 106 -7.24 24.54 52.84
CA PRO A 106 -8.43 24.43 53.64
C PRO A 106 -8.92 22.97 53.62
N ALA A 107 -9.29 22.43 54.78
CA ALA A 107 -9.63 21.01 54.95
C ALA A 107 -10.60 20.49 53.86
N GLY A 108 -10.30 19.33 53.29
CA GLY A 108 -11.13 18.67 52.26
C GLY A 108 -10.99 19.21 50.83
N ALA A 109 -9.97 20.04 50.55
CA ALA A 109 -9.64 20.53 49.22
C ALA A 109 -8.56 19.67 48.53
N LEU A 110 -8.62 19.58 47.20
CA LEU A 110 -7.45 19.27 46.37
C LEU A 110 -6.81 20.59 45.94
N THR A 111 -5.50 20.74 46.15
CA THR A 111 -4.78 21.99 45.89
C THR A 111 -3.58 21.77 44.97
N VAL A 112 -3.13 22.81 44.27
CA VAL A 112 -1.99 22.74 43.34
C VAL A 112 -0.89 23.72 43.74
N LYS A 113 0.36 23.24 43.82
CA LYS A 113 1.56 24.06 44.06
C LYS A 113 2.55 23.89 42.91
N VAL A 114 2.67 24.94 42.11
CA VAL A 114 3.59 25.00 40.95
C VAL A 114 4.97 25.47 41.40
N GLY A 115 6.03 24.86 40.86
CA GLY A 115 7.42 25.21 41.20
C GLY A 115 7.91 24.63 42.54
N ALA A 116 7.13 23.72 43.15
CA ALA A 116 7.47 23.09 44.42
C ALA A 116 8.55 22.00 44.27
N LEU A 117 8.74 21.45 43.06
CA LEU A 117 9.68 20.36 42.77
C LEU A 117 10.91 20.85 42.00
N THR A 118 11.74 21.69 42.62
CA THR A 118 12.95 22.23 41.98
C THR A 118 13.97 21.14 41.64
N GLY A 119 14.57 21.20 40.44
CA GLY A 119 15.61 20.25 40.00
C GLY A 119 15.08 18.91 39.47
N THR A 120 13.76 18.78 39.31
CA THR A 120 13.13 17.61 38.67
C THR A 120 12.89 17.86 37.18
N ARG A 121 12.51 16.82 36.42
CA ARG A 121 12.21 16.95 34.99
C ARG A 121 10.98 17.85 34.74
N PRO A 122 10.87 18.49 33.56
CA PRO A 122 9.62 19.09 33.12
C PRO A 122 8.47 18.08 33.21
N GLU A 123 7.26 18.58 33.47
CA GLU A 123 6.06 17.76 33.68
C GLU A 123 6.06 16.87 34.94
N ALA A 124 7.10 16.94 35.79
CA ALA A 124 7.15 16.16 37.03
C ALA A 124 6.11 16.64 38.06
N TYR A 125 5.54 15.68 38.79
CA TYR A 125 4.57 15.94 39.85
C TYR A 125 4.69 14.96 41.02
N ARG A 126 4.13 15.36 42.17
CA ARG A 126 3.98 14.53 43.38
C ARG A 126 2.65 14.86 44.05
N ILE A 127 1.90 13.84 44.47
CA ILE A 127 0.64 14.02 45.21
C ILE A 127 0.92 13.79 46.69
N THR A 128 0.68 14.78 47.54
CA THR A 128 0.87 14.65 48.99
C THR A 128 -0.29 13.89 49.64
N SER A 129 -0.11 13.44 50.89
CA SER A 129 -1.19 12.84 51.68
C SER A 129 -2.36 13.80 51.95
N GLY A 130 -2.12 15.11 51.88
CA GLY A 130 -3.14 16.16 51.95
C GLY A 130 -3.86 16.43 50.62
N LEU A 131 -3.64 15.60 49.59
CA LEU A 131 -4.15 15.81 48.22
C LEU A 131 -3.68 17.14 47.60
N THR A 132 -2.44 17.55 47.88
CA THR A 132 -1.78 18.62 47.14
C THR A 132 -1.00 18.04 45.96
N VAL A 133 -1.23 18.54 44.74
CA VAL A 133 -0.38 18.28 43.58
C VAL A 133 0.76 19.29 43.59
N GLU A 134 1.94 18.84 43.99
CA GLU A 134 3.20 19.58 43.86
C GLU A 134 3.80 19.29 42.49
N SER A 135 4.35 20.30 41.82
CA SER A 135 4.88 20.15 40.46
C SER A 135 6.13 20.98 40.21
N ALA A 136 6.90 20.59 39.20
CA ALA A 136 8.06 21.36 38.74
C ALA A 136 7.64 22.64 38.00
N ASP A 137 6.62 22.52 37.16
CA ASP A 137 6.12 23.56 36.27
C ASP A 137 4.61 23.42 36.06
N LEU A 138 4.02 24.31 35.26
CA LEU A 138 2.59 24.29 34.95
C LEU A 138 2.17 23.01 34.19
N ALA A 139 3.06 22.43 33.40
CA ALA A 139 2.78 21.18 32.69
C ALA A 139 2.69 20.00 33.67
N GLY A 140 3.56 19.97 34.68
CA GLY A 140 3.53 18.96 35.74
C GLY A 140 2.31 19.08 36.64
N ALA A 141 1.86 20.30 36.92
CA ALA A 141 0.58 20.52 37.60
C ALA A 141 -0.60 19.94 36.82
N ALA A 142 -0.66 20.19 35.50
CA ALA A 142 -1.70 19.64 34.64
C ALA A 142 -1.61 18.11 34.57
N ALA A 143 -0.42 17.55 34.34
CA ALA A 143 -0.17 16.11 34.29
C ALA A 143 -0.58 15.42 35.60
N GLY A 144 -0.23 16.00 36.75
CA GLY A 144 -0.62 15.48 38.06
C GLY A 144 -2.13 15.48 38.28
N LEU A 145 -2.84 16.54 37.86
CA LEU A 145 -4.30 16.58 37.91
C LEU A 145 -4.94 15.55 36.97
N TYR A 146 -4.48 15.42 35.73
CA TYR A 146 -4.99 14.41 34.81
C TYR A 146 -4.69 12.99 35.28
N ALA A 147 -3.53 12.74 35.90
CA ALA A 147 -3.21 11.47 36.53
C ALA A 147 -4.15 11.16 37.70
N VAL A 148 -4.49 12.15 38.54
CA VAL A 148 -5.50 12.00 39.59
C VAL A 148 -6.86 11.63 38.97
N ALA A 149 -7.30 12.36 37.95
CA ALA A 149 -8.56 12.10 37.27
C ALA A 149 -8.60 10.68 36.70
N ASP A 150 -7.54 10.26 36.02
CA ASP A 150 -7.42 8.92 35.46
C ASP A 150 -7.49 7.83 36.52
N ARG A 151 -6.67 7.92 37.58
CA ARG A 151 -6.68 6.91 38.66
C ARG A 151 -8.05 6.82 39.33
N ILE A 152 -8.76 7.95 39.48
CA ILE A 152 -10.13 7.95 40.01
C ILE A 152 -11.09 7.23 39.05
N ARG A 153 -11.05 7.55 37.74
CA ARG A 153 -11.92 6.90 36.74
C ARG A 153 -11.65 5.39 36.67
N SER A 154 -10.38 4.99 36.64
CA SER A 154 -9.96 3.58 36.61
C SER A 154 -10.03 2.87 37.96
N GLY A 155 -10.48 3.54 39.03
CA GLY A 155 -10.57 2.94 40.36
C GLY A 155 -9.23 2.45 40.90
N GLY A 156 -8.13 3.04 40.44
CA GLY A 156 -6.77 2.76 40.88
C GLY A 156 -6.36 3.61 42.08
N ALA A 157 -5.29 3.19 42.76
CA ALA A 157 -4.73 3.97 43.85
C ALA A 157 -4.02 5.23 43.32
N LEU A 158 -4.09 6.32 44.08
CA LEU A 158 -3.29 7.51 43.83
C LEU A 158 -1.82 7.25 44.25
N PRO A 159 -0.81 7.71 43.48
CA PRO A 159 0.60 7.57 43.83
C PRO A 159 1.01 8.57 44.93
N ILE A 160 0.43 8.44 46.12
CA ILE A 160 0.67 9.35 47.25
C ILE A 160 2.13 9.29 47.71
N GLY A 161 2.77 10.46 47.81
CA GLY A 161 4.14 10.63 48.25
C GLY A 161 5.20 10.30 47.20
N GLN A 162 4.82 9.68 46.08
CA GLN A 162 5.72 9.30 45.00
C GLN A 162 5.98 10.49 44.07
N LEU A 163 7.25 10.75 43.76
CA LEU A 163 7.63 11.61 42.65
C LEU A 163 7.42 10.85 41.34
N VAL A 164 6.64 11.44 40.43
CA VAL A 164 6.36 10.89 39.11
C VAL A 164 6.97 11.81 38.06
N GLU A 165 7.78 11.24 37.17
CA GLU A 165 8.45 11.95 36.08
C GLU A 165 8.21 11.21 34.75
N PRO A 166 8.02 11.92 33.63
CA PRO A 166 7.89 11.26 32.33
C PRO A 166 9.22 10.66 31.87
N ARG A 167 9.17 9.48 31.24
CA ARG A 167 10.33 8.89 30.57
C ARG A 167 10.66 9.57 29.24
N LEU A 168 9.64 9.89 28.44
CA LEU A 168 9.75 10.54 27.13
C LEU A 168 9.18 11.96 27.19
N GLY A 169 9.93 12.93 26.65
CA GLY A 169 9.60 14.35 26.74
C GLY A 169 8.68 14.86 25.62
N LEU A 170 8.53 14.13 24.52
CA LEU A 170 7.65 14.48 23.41
C LEU A 170 6.65 13.36 23.12
N ARG A 171 5.36 13.66 23.20
CA ARG A 171 4.27 12.70 23.00
C ARG A 171 3.26 13.35 22.06
N LEU A 172 3.44 13.09 20.77
CA LEU A 172 2.66 13.67 19.68
C LEU A 172 1.44 12.80 19.34
N THR A 173 0.37 13.46 18.92
CA THR A 173 -0.78 12.86 18.23
C THR A 173 -0.97 13.51 16.85
N ASP A 174 -1.65 12.84 15.92
CA ASP A 174 -2.33 13.50 14.78
C ASP A 174 -3.56 14.31 15.28
N ALA A 175 -4.38 14.83 14.35
CA ALA A 175 -5.57 15.63 14.66
C ALA A 175 -6.89 14.81 14.77
N GLY A 176 -6.80 13.48 14.90
CA GLY A 176 -7.98 12.62 15.00
C GLY A 176 -8.94 12.77 13.81
N SER A 177 -10.26 12.71 14.05
CA SER A 177 -11.28 12.85 12.99
C SER A 177 -11.81 14.28 12.78
N VAL A 178 -11.11 15.29 13.30
CA VAL A 178 -11.52 16.70 13.23
C VAL A 178 -11.88 17.11 11.79
N GLY A 179 -13.00 17.79 11.62
CA GLY A 179 -13.48 18.32 10.34
C GLY A 179 -13.96 17.29 9.31
N ARG A 180 -13.92 16.00 9.65
CA ARG A 180 -14.42 14.90 8.82
C ARG A 180 -15.85 14.59 9.17
N GLU A 181 -16.73 14.51 8.17
CA GLU A 181 -18.15 14.23 8.41
C GLU A 181 -18.45 12.73 8.21
N PRO A 182 -19.33 12.13 9.05
CA PRO A 182 -19.80 10.78 8.84
C PRO A 182 -20.78 10.72 7.65
N ASP A 183 -20.22 10.59 6.43
CA ASP A 183 -20.99 10.50 5.18
C ASP A 183 -21.29 9.04 4.80
N ALA A 184 -22.35 8.47 5.37
CA ALA A 184 -22.75 7.09 5.09
C ALA A 184 -22.97 6.78 3.60
N ALA A 185 -23.24 7.77 2.74
CA ALA A 185 -23.37 7.54 1.30
C ALA A 185 -22.00 7.32 0.64
N ALA A 186 -20.99 8.12 1.02
CA ALA A 186 -19.61 7.95 0.55
C ALA A 186 -19.01 6.61 1.01
N TYR A 187 -19.18 6.24 2.29
CA TYR A 187 -18.65 4.98 2.82
C TYR A 187 -19.32 3.74 2.20
N ARG A 188 -20.64 3.79 1.98
CA ARG A 188 -21.37 2.67 1.36
C ARG A 188 -20.94 2.40 -0.10
N ALA A 189 -20.36 3.38 -0.79
CA ALA A 189 -19.81 3.16 -2.11
C ALA A 189 -18.52 2.31 -2.09
N GLY A 190 -17.80 2.27 -0.96
CA GLY A 190 -16.66 1.38 -0.72
C GLY A 190 -15.53 1.44 -1.75
N THR A 191 -15.39 2.55 -2.47
CA THR A 191 -14.50 2.66 -3.64
C THR A 191 -13.59 3.88 -3.59
N ASP A 192 -13.70 4.70 -2.55
CA ASP A 192 -12.85 5.88 -2.34
C ASP A 192 -11.58 5.49 -1.57
N TYR A 193 -10.58 5.03 -2.34
CA TYR A 193 -9.25 4.69 -1.86
C TYR A 193 -8.29 5.91 -1.85
N SER A 194 -8.82 7.14 -1.78
CA SER A 194 -7.98 8.35 -1.64
C SER A 194 -7.23 8.36 -0.31
N LEU A 195 -5.98 8.81 -0.35
CA LEU A 195 -5.09 8.96 0.81
C LEU A 195 -5.06 10.39 1.37
N ASN A 196 -5.99 11.24 0.95
CA ASN A 196 -6.09 12.60 1.48
C ASN A 196 -6.61 12.57 2.93
N THR A 197 -5.78 13.04 3.86
CA THR A 197 -6.08 13.10 5.30
C THR A 197 -6.41 14.52 5.77
N ASP A 198 -6.89 15.40 4.90
CA ASP A 198 -7.15 16.78 5.30
C ASP A 198 -8.27 16.90 6.35
N VAL A 199 -8.12 17.87 7.26
CA VAL A 199 -9.08 18.15 8.35
C VAL A 199 -9.72 19.54 8.25
N VAL A 200 -9.26 20.39 7.33
CA VAL A 200 -9.83 21.75 7.13
C VAL A 200 -10.67 21.88 5.86
N GLY A 201 -10.68 20.84 5.04
CA GLY A 201 -11.10 20.87 3.65
C GLY A 201 -12.56 21.15 3.42
N SER A 202 -13.40 20.68 4.34
CA SER A 202 -14.84 20.91 4.31
C SER A 202 -15.20 22.39 4.50
N ALA A 203 -14.25 23.24 4.93
CA ALA A 203 -14.43 24.69 5.02
C ALA A 203 -13.95 25.46 3.78
N LEU A 204 -13.31 24.81 2.80
CA LEU A 204 -12.77 25.51 1.64
C LEU A 204 -13.87 25.92 0.66
N LEU A 205 -13.79 27.16 0.18
CA LEU A 205 -14.65 27.70 -0.87
C LEU A 205 -13.85 27.95 -2.15
N PRO A 206 -14.40 27.64 -3.34
CA PRO A 206 -13.70 27.83 -4.61
C PRO A 206 -13.49 29.30 -4.99
N ARG A 207 -14.12 30.23 -4.26
CA ARG A 207 -14.07 31.68 -4.48
C ARG A 207 -14.17 32.42 -3.14
N ALA A 208 -13.86 33.73 -3.15
CA ALA A 208 -14.08 34.61 -2.01
C ALA A 208 -15.48 34.39 -1.37
N PRO A 209 -15.59 34.27 -0.02
CA PRO A 209 -14.58 34.60 0.99
C PRO A 209 -13.50 33.52 1.25
N TRP A 210 -13.38 32.51 0.38
CA TRP A 210 -12.38 31.43 0.38
C TRP A 210 -12.52 30.40 1.50
N VAL A 211 -13.08 30.79 2.63
CA VAL A 211 -13.34 29.91 3.76
C VAL A 211 -14.78 30.10 4.25
N ASP A 212 -15.49 29.00 4.47
CA ASP A 212 -16.81 28.99 5.11
C ASP A 212 -16.65 29.11 6.64
N ARG A 213 -17.07 30.25 7.18
CA ARG A 213 -16.97 30.54 8.62
C ARG A 213 -17.75 29.56 9.48
N SER A 214 -18.91 29.07 9.02
CA SER A 214 -19.71 28.12 9.77
C SER A 214 -19.02 26.75 9.88
N ALA A 215 -18.33 26.33 8.82
CA ALA A 215 -17.52 25.13 8.83
C ALA A 215 -16.29 25.30 9.73
N VAL A 216 -15.63 26.46 9.71
CA VAL A 216 -14.51 26.77 10.63
C VAL A 216 -14.95 26.71 12.09
N ASP A 217 -16.11 27.27 12.44
CA ASP A 217 -16.59 27.26 13.81
C ASP A 217 -16.88 25.83 14.29
N ARG A 218 -17.44 24.99 13.42
CA ARG A 218 -17.65 23.55 13.69
C ARG A 218 -16.33 22.82 13.87
N ILE A 219 -15.40 22.94 12.91
CA ILE A 219 -14.07 22.33 12.98
C ILE A 219 -13.32 22.80 14.23
N GLY A 220 -13.41 24.09 14.58
CA GLY A 220 -12.78 24.63 15.76
C GLY A 220 -13.35 24.10 17.07
N ALA A 221 -14.65 23.82 17.13
CA ALA A 221 -15.26 23.16 18.28
C ALA A 221 -14.78 21.71 18.43
N GLU A 222 -14.75 20.96 17.32
CA GLU A 222 -14.24 19.59 17.29
C GLU A 222 -12.75 19.53 17.65
N PHE A 223 -11.94 20.46 17.14
CA PHE A 223 -10.51 20.55 17.45
C PHE A 223 -10.29 20.82 18.94
N ARG A 224 -11.08 21.71 19.56
CA ARG A 224 -11.01 21.94 21.01
C ARG A 224 -11.35 20.67 21.80
N GLN A 225 -12.39 19.94 21.40
CA GLN A 225 -12.76 18.68 22.04
C GLN A 225 -11.63 17.65 21.92
N PHE A 226 -11.03 17.52 20.73
CA PHE A 226 -9.92 16.60 20.50
C PHE A 226 -8.69 16.99 21.34
N VAL A 227 -8.31 18.27 21.35
CA VAL A 227 -7.20 18.77 22.18
C VAL A 227 -7.44 18.49 23.66
N ASP A 228 -8.63 18.81 24.18
CA ASP A 228 -9.00 18.56 25.59
C ASP A 228 -8.92 17.07 25.93
N HIS A 229 -9.30 16.20 24.99
CA HIS A 229 -9.20 14.74 25.11
C HIS A 229 -7.75 14.26 25.11
N SER A 230 -6.93 14.70 24.14
CA SER A 230 -5.53 14.28 24.01
C SER A 230 -4.65 14.68 25.20
N VAL A 231 -4.82 15.89 25.76
CA VAL A 231 -4.07 16.28 26.96
C VAL A 231 -4.47 15.46 28.18
N ALA A 232 -5.74 15.07 28.28
CA ALA A 232 -6.22 14.23 29.37
C ALA A 232 -5.70 12.79 29.28
N GLU A 233 -5.36 12.32 28.08
CA GLU A 233 -4.68 11.03 27.86
C GLU A 233 -3.17 11.09 28.11
N GLY A 234 -2.57 12.29 28.13
CA GLY A 234 -1.15 12.52 28.45
C GLY A 234 -0.29 12.99 27.28
N TYR A 235 -0.90 13.34 26.13
CA TYR A 235 -0.18 13.92 24.99
C TYR A 235 0.20 15.38 25.27
N ASN A 236 1.38 15.79 24.80
CA ASN A 236 1.91 17.14 24.93
C ASN A 236 2.35 17.74 23.59
N GLY A 237 1.92 17.14 22.48
CA GLY A 237 2.16 17.65 21.14
C GLY A 237 1.08 17.19 20.16
N ILE A 238 0.87 17.96 19.10
CA ILE A 238 -0.08 17.67 18.04
C ILE A 238 0.49 18.04 16.67
N VAL A 239 0.16 17.23 15.68
CA VAL A 239 0.45 17.49 14.27
C VAL A 239 -0.83 17.95 13.57
N VAL A 240 -0.79 19.11 12.91
CA VAL A 240 -1.91 19.73 12.17
C VAL A 240 -1.52 19.91 10.70
N PRO A 241 -2.47 19.89 9.74
CA PRO A 241 -2.10 19.94 8.33
C PRO A 241 -1.67 21.33 7.87
N GLY A 242 -0.79 21.33 6.88
CA GLY A 242 -0.61 22.42 5.92
C GLY A 242 0.71 23.17 6.05
N PHE A 243 1.11 23.77 4.94
CA PHE A 243 2.20 24.71 4.81
C PHE A 243 1.87 25.76 3.74
N LEU A 244 1.73 25.33 2.47
CA LEU A 244 1.49 26.23 1.33
C LEU A 244 0.14 26.93 1.39
N GLU A 245 -0.78 26.36 2.14
CA GLU A 245 -2.14 26.82 2.39
C GLU A 245 -2.18 28.11 3.22
N TYR A 246 -1.11 28.42 3.94
CA TYR A 246 -1.04 29.52 4.90
C TYR A 246 -0.02 30.60 4.52
N VAL A 247 0.66 30.46 3.38
CA VAL A 247 1.75 31.36 2.97
C VAL A 247 1.46 32.04 1.63
N THR A 248 1.84 33.30 1.54
CA THR A 248 1.67 34.17 0.36
C THR A 248 2.95 34.34 -0.45
N PHE A 249 4.10 33.89 0.08
CA PHE A 249 5.42 34.13 -0.49
C PHE A 249 5.71 35.62 -0.74
N ALA A 250 5.27 36.49 0.17
CA ALA A 250 5.39 37.95 -0.03
C ALA A 250 6.84 38.43 -0.22
N GLN A 251 7.81 37.68 0.30
CA GLN A 251 9.24 37.99 0.20
C GLN A 251 9.89 37.51 -1.10
N VAL A 252 9.17 36.73 -1.93
CA VAL A 252 9.66 36.19 -3.20
C VAL A 252 8.74 36.66 -4.33
N PRO A 253 8.92 37.92 -4.81
CA PRO A 253 8.05 38.49 -5.83
C PRO A 253 8.12 37.68 -7.13
N GLY A 254 6.96 37.45 -7.75
CA GLY A 254 6.84 36.75 -9.03
C GLY A 254 6.24 35.34 -8.95
N ILE A 255 6.12 34.74 -7.76
CA ILE A 255 5.39 33.48 -7.56
C ILE A 255 3.91 33.69 -7.81
N TYR A 256 3.29 34.59 -7.04
CA TYR A 256 1.91 35.00 -7.20
C TYR A 256 1.86 36.42 -7.79
N PRO A 257 1.34 36.60 -9.02
CA PRO A 257 1.16 37.93 -9.59
C PRO A 257 0.11 38.75 -8.81
N ALA A 258 0.10 40.07 -9.03
CA ALA A 258 -0.89 40.94 -8.39
C ALA A 258 -2.33 40.51 -8.73
N GLY A 259 -3.16 40.32 -7.71
CA GLY A 259 -4.54 39.85 -7.86
C GLY A 259 -4.68 38.32 -7.98
N ASP A 260 -3.60 37.54 -7.80
CA ASP A 260 -3.70 36.09 -7.77
C ASP A 260 -4.51 35.61 -6.54
N PRO A 261 -5.55 34.77 -6.75
CA PRO A 261 -6.43 34.31 -5.67
C PRO A 261 -5.72 33.51 -4.57
N HIS A 262 -4.54 32.95 -4.82
CA HIS A 262 -3.78 32.19 -3.81
C HIS A 262 -3.37 33.07 -2.62
N VAL A 263 -3.07 34.34 -2.86
CA VAL A 263 -2.68 35.29 -1.79
C VAL A 263 -3.87 35.55 -0.86
N ASP A 264 -5.04 35.85 -1.43
CA ASP A 264 -6.25 36.11 -0.64
C ASP A 264 -6.75 34.86 0.07
N ARG A 265 -6.64 33.69 -0.58
CA ARG A 265 -6.97 32.39 0.02
C ARG A 265 -6.05 32.08 1.20
N ALA A 266 -4.72 32.22 1.05
CA ALA A 266 -3.76 31.93 2.11
C ALA A 266 -3.98 32.83 3.34
N ARG A 267 -4.26 34.12 3.12
CA ARG A 267 -4.63 35.06 4.20
C ARG A 267 -5.94 34.65 4.89
N ALA A 268 -6.95 34.26 4.12
CA ALA A 268 -8.23 33.81 4.67
C ALA A 268 -8.07 32.53 5.49
N MET A 269 -7.27 31.56 5.02
CA MET A 269 -6.93 30.34 5.73
C MET A 269 -6.19 30.62 7.04
N ALA A 270 -5.13 31.43 6.99
CA ALA A 270 -4.35 31.79 8.18
C ALA A 270 -5.21 32.51 9.23
N ALA A 271 -6.06 33.45 8.80
CA ALA A 271 -6.97 34.16 9.69
C ALA A 271 -8.10 33.29 10.25
N ALA A 272 -8.50 32.22 9.54
CA ALA A 272 -9.55 31.32 9.99
C ALA A 272 -9.03 30.24 10.94
N PHE A 273 -7.94 29.58 10.59
CA PHE A 273 -7.45 28.40 11.30
C PHE A 273 -6.28 28.68 12.25
N GLY A 274 -5.55 29.80 12.10
CA GLY A 274 -4.53 30.21 13.06
C GLY A 274 -5.04 30.21 14.52
N PRO A 275 -6.16 30.88 14.83
CA PRO A 275 -6.75 30.86 16.16
C PRO A 275 -7.25 29.48 16.62
N VAL A 276 -7.70 28.64 15.68
CA VAL A 276 -8.16 27.27 15.99
C VAL A 276 -6.98 26.43 16.49
N PHE A 277 -5.87 26.43 15.75
CA PHE A 277 -4.68 25.65 16.13
C PHE A 277 -3.94 26.23 17.34
N ALA A 278 -3.96 27.56 17.52
CA ALA A 278 -3.39 28.21 18.70
C ALA A 278 -4.00 27.73 20.03
N TYR A 279 -5.22 27.19 20.01
CA TYR A 279 -5.84 26.59 21.20
C TYR A 279 -5.00 25.43 21.76
N ALA A 280 -4.43 24.58 20.89
CA ALA A 280 -3.59 23.47 21.33
C ALA A 280 -2.36 23.96 22.11
N HIS A 281 -1.70 25.00 21.62
CA HIS A 281 -0.60 25.65 22.33
C HIS A 281 -1.04 26.24 23.68
N SER A 282 -2.22 26.86 23.75
CA SER A 282 -2.77 27.38 25.02
C SER A 282 -3.07 26.29 26.06
N MET A 283 -3.34 25.07 25.59
CA MET A 283 -3.53 23.88 26.41
C MET A 283 -2.21 23.18 26.77
N GLY A 284 -1.08 23.67 26.27
CA GLY A 284 0.26 23.17 26.58
C GLY A 284 0.79 22.11 25.61
N LEU A 285 0.15 21.91 24.45
CA LEU A 285 0.71 21.05 23.40
C LEU A 285 1.68 21.84 22.52
N LYS A 286 2.77 21.19 22.11
CA LYS A 286 3.58 21.64 20.98
C LYS A 286 2.83 21.45 19.66
N VAL A 287 2.84 22.44 18.77
CA VAL A 287 2.09 22.40 17.50
C VAL A 287 3.02 22.29 16.31
N PHE A 288 2.93 21.19 15.56
CA PHE A 288 3.72 20.95 14.34
C PHE A 288 2.83 20.95 13.11
N PHE A 289 3.21 21.71 12.09
CA PHE A 289 2.51 21.74 10.79
C PHE A 289 3.05 20.64 9.86
N LEU A 290 2.19 19.80 9.27
CA LEU A 290 2.59 18.71 8.37
C LEU A 290 2.52 19.13 6.90
N THR A 291 3.56 18.80 6.14
CA THR A 291 3.59 19.00 4.69
C THR A 291 4.31 17.87 3.95
N ASP A 292 3.81 17.55 2.75
CA ASP A 292 4.41 16.59 1.83
C ASP A 292 5.28 17.31 0.81
N MET A 293 6.59 17.09 0.87
CA MET A 293 7.56 17.71 -0.03
C MET A 293 7.84 16.80 -1.25
N LEU A 294 7.78 17.32 -2.48
CA LEU A 294 7.70 18.74 -2.85
C LEU A 294 6.24 19.22 -3.02
N ALA A 295 5.78 20.11 -2.14
CA ALA A 295 4.47 20.75 -2.25
C ALA A 295 4.53 21.88 -3.31
N VAL A 296 3.52 21.96 -4.18
CA VAL A 296 3.45 22.93 -5.28
C VAL A 296 2.03 23.43 -5.53
N SER A 297 1.93 24.68 -6.01
CA SER A 297 0.73 25.25 -6.65
C SER A 297 1.04 25.55 -8.14
N PRO A 298 0.04 25.73 -9.02
CA PRO A 298 0.31 25.98 -10.44
C PRO A 298 1.15 27.25 -10.72
N PRO A 299 1.00 28.37 -9.98
CA PRO A 299 1.92 29.51 -10.08
C PRO A 299 3.32 29.20 -9.56
N LEU A 300 3.44 28.53 -8.39
CA LEU A 300 4.73 28.16 -7.81
C LEU A 300 5.51 27.20 -8.74
N GLU A 301 4.84 26.22 -9.33
CA GLU A 301 5.42 25.30 -10.29
C GLU A 301 6.03 26.04 -11.50
N ARG A 302 5.29 27.01 -12.06
CA ARG A 302 5.78 27.85 -13.16
C ARG A 302 6.98 28.69 -12.75
N TYR A 303 6.97 29.21 -11.51
CA TYR A 303 8.09 29.99 -10.98
C TYR A 303 9.35 29.15 -10.77
N LEU A 304 9.19 27.91 -10.29
CA LEU A 304 10.30 26.98 -10.07
C LEU A 304 10.93 26.52 -11.40
N ASP A 305 10.20 26.57 -12.52
CA ASP A 305 10.71 26.29 -13.87
C ASP A 305 11.48 24.96 -13.98
N GLY A 306 10.94 23.92 -13.34
CA GLY A 306 11.52 22.57 -13.36
C GLY A 306 12.87 22.44 -12.65
N LYS A 307 13.22 23.36 -11.74
CA LYS A 307 14.44 23.26 -10.90
C LYS A 307 14.49 21.92 -10.16
N SER A 308 15.69 21.36 -10.10
CA SER A 308 15.97 20.13 -9.34
C SER A 308 15.82 20.38 -7.83
N ALA A 309 15.33 19.38 -7.10
CA ALA A 309 15.34 19.36 -5.64
C ALA A 309 16.76 19.35 -5.03
N GLU A 310 17.80 19.12 -5.84
CA GLU A 310 19.20 19.28 -5.42
C GLU A 310 19.69 20.74 -5.51
N ASP A 311 18.98 21.62 -6.22
CA ASP A 311 19.37 23.03 -6.38
C ASP A 311 18.99 23.83 -5.12
N PRO A 312 19.95 24.41 -4.38
CA PRO A 312 19.65 25.19 -3.18
C PRO A 312 18.70 26.36 -3.42
N ARG A 313 18.68 26.92 -4.64
CA ARG A 313 17.80 28.05 -5.00
C ARG A 313 16.32 27.66 -5.03
N LEU A 314 16.01 26.37 -5.22
CA LEU A 314 14.66 25.89 -5.04
C LEU A 314 14.25 26.05 -3.56
N TRP A 315 15.12 25.66 -2.65
CA TRP A 315 14.84 25.70 -1.21
C TRP A 315 14.81 27.10 -0.63
N GLU A 316 15.55 28.06 -1.18
CA GLU A 316 15.43 29.49 -0.81
C GLU A 316 13.99 30.01 -0.88
N VAL A 317 13.21 29.54 -1.86
CA VAL A 317 11.78 29.88 -2.00
C VAL A 317 10.98 29.34 -0.81
N TYR A 318 11.19 28.07 -0.46
CA TYR A 318 10.50 27.42 0.64
C TYR A 318 10.97 27.93 2.01
N GLN A 319 12.21 28.39 2.15
CA GLN A 319 12.65 29.10 3.35
C GLN A 319 11.87 30.38 3.57
N ALA A 320 11.62 31.17 2.51
CA ALA A 320 10.81 32.38 2.63
C ALA A 320 9.36 32.06 3.02
N GLY A 321 8.78 31.00 2.47
CA GLY A 321 7.46 30.50 2.89
C GLY A 321 7.46 30.04 4.36
N LEU A 322 8.47 29.28 4.79
CA LEU A 322 8.55 28.78 6.17
C LEU A 322 8.76 29.92 7.18
N ALA A 323 9.59 30.89 6.82
CA ALA A 323 9.74 32.13 7.58
C ALA A 323 8.39 32.85 7.74
N GLU A 324 7.64 33.02 6.65
CA GLU A 324 6.32 33.64 6.66
C GLU A 324 5.33 32.88 7.55
N LEU A 325 5.31 31.54 7.48
CA LEU A 325 4.45 30.71 8.33
C LEU A 325 4.75 30.96 9.81
N PHE A 326 6.02 30.84 10.22
CA PHE A 326 6.40 31.00 11.63
C PHE A 326 6.23 32.43 12.14
N ASP A 327 6.47 33.43 11.30
CA ASP A 327 6.28 34.84 11.67
C ASP A 327 4.77 35.17 11.79
N GLY A 328 3.93 34.57 10.95
CA GLY A 328 2.47 34.74 10.98
C GLY A 328 1.75 33.90 12.04
N MET A 329 2.34 32.78 12.44
CA MET A 329 1.79 31.84 13.42
C MET A 329 2.85 31.50 14.49
N PRO A 330 3.19 32.44 15.38
CA PRO A 330 4.29 32.26 16.35
C PRO A 330 4.07 31.12 17.35
N PHE A 331 2.81 30.67 17.52
CA PHE A 331 2.44 29.50 18.34
C PHE A 331 2.88 28.16 17.74
N ALA A 332 3.23 28.11 16.45
CA ALA A 332 3.75 26.90 15.82
C ALA A 332 5.13 26.58 16.40
N ASP A 333 5.33 25.37 16.93
CA ASP A 333 6.61 24.92 17.49
C ASP A 333 7.54 24.34 16.42
N GLY A 334 7.00 23.96 15.26
CA GLY A 334 7.80 23.40 14.19
C GLY A 334 7.02 22.99 12.95
N LEU A 335 7.76 22.35 12.04
CA LEU A 335 7.25 21.76 10.81
C LEU A 335 7.57 20.26 10.77
N MET A 336 6.58 19.43 10.50
CA MET A 336 6.75 18.03 10.15
C MET A 336 6.79 17.87 8.62
N ILE A 337 7.84 17.24 8.12
CA ILE A 337 8.08 17.05 6.70
C ILE A 337 8.01 15.56 6.38
N ARG A 338 7.22 15.21 5.38
CA ARG A 338 7.30 13.92 4.69
C ARG A 338 7.82 14.10 3.27
N ILE A 339 8.57 13.12 2.80
CA ILE A 339 8.96 12.98 1.40
C ILE A 339 8.47 11.63 0.87
N GLY A 340 8.48 11.44 -0.44
CA GLY A 340 8.14 10.15 -1.04
C GLY A 340 6.64 9.87 -1.18
N GLU A 341 5.76 10.63 -0.51
CA GLU A 341 4.31 10.57 -0.73
C GLU A 341 3.84 11.76 -1.58
N GLY A 342 3.06 11.48 -2.62
CA GLY A 342 2.47 12.51 -3.47
C GLY A 342 1.75 11.97 -4.70
N GLY A 343 1.21 12.87 -5.51
CA GLY A 343 0.39 12.54 -6.68
C GLY A 343 -1.11 12.59 -6.43
N ASP A 344 -1.87 12.08 -7.40
CA ASP A 344 -3.31 12.32 -7.51
C ASP A 344 -4.15 11.72 -6.37
N VAL A 345 -3.65 10.69 -5.70
CA VAL A 345 -4.36 10.03 -4.59
C VAL A 345 -4.47 10.90 -3.34
N TYR A 346 -3.60 11.92 -3.20
CA TYR A 346 -3.63 12.92 -2.13
C TYR A 346 -4.39 14.19 -2.52
N ARG A 347 -4.90 14.28 -3.77
CA ARG A 347 -5.55 15.49 -4.27
C ARG A 347 -6.85 15.74 -3.53
N GLN A 348 -7.08 17.01 -3.20
CA GLN A 348 -8.33 17.46 -2.63
C GLN A 348 -9.21 18.17 -3.64
N ALA A 349 -10.51 17.86 -3.65
CA ALA A 349 -11.47 18.56 -4.49
C ALA A 349 -11.57 20.05 -4.09
N GLY A 350 -11.61 20.94 -5.09
CA GLY A 350 -11.66 22.39 -4.87
C GLY A 350 -10.31 23.02 -4.49
N TRP A 351 -9.25 22.21 -4.41
CA TRP A 351 -7.90 22.64 -4.13
C TRP A 351 -6.97 22.38 -5.32
N ASP A 352 -6.12 23.33 -5.67
CA ASP A 352 -5.14 23.23 -6.76
C ASP A 352 -3.69 23.08 -6.29
N TYR A 353 -3.47 22.92 -4.98
CA TYR A 353 -2.16 22.52 -4.44
C TYR A 353 -2.01 20.99 -4.56
N SER A 354 -0.78 20.54 -4.73
CA SER A 354 -0.43 19.12 -4.84
C SER A 354 0.97 18.86 -4.30
N SER A 355 1.28 17.61 -4.00
CA SER A 355 2.62 17.16 -3.65
C SER A 355 3.20 16.26 -4.73
N LYS A 356 4.53 16.28 -4.86
CA LYS A 356 5.29 15.50 -5.84
C LYS A 356 6.38 14.67 -5.18
N ILE A 357 6.56 13.46 -5.70
CA ILE A 357 7.72 12.60 -5.41
C ILE A 357 8.94 13.14 -6.16
N ALA A 358 9.48 14.27 -5.70
CA ALA A 358 10.59 14.99 -6.34
C ALA A 358 11.89 14.95 -5.51
N VAL A 359 11.79 14.76 -4.19
CA VAL A 359 12.94 14.61 -3.29
C VAL A 359 13.32 13.13 -3.23
N THR A 360 14.16 12.70 -4.18
CA THR A 360 14.43 11.26 -4.43
C THR A 360 15.89 10.85 -4.32
N THR A 361 16.78 11.79 -3.98
CA THR A 361 18.23 11.56 -3.82
C THR A 361 18.72 12.03 -2.45
N PRO A 362 19.82 11.44 -1.90
CA PRO A 362 20.42 11.92 -0.66
C PRO A 362 20.79 13.40 -0.68
N ALA A 363 21.29 13.90 -1.83
CA ALA A 363 21.63 15.30 -2.01
C ALA A 363 20.40 16.21 -1.91
N ALA A 364 19.26 15.81 -2.51
CA ALA A 364 18.02 16.58 -2.43
C ALA A 364 17.47 16.63 -0.99
N VAL A 365 17.50 15.51 -0.26
CA VAL A 365 17.09 15.48 1.16
C VAL A 365 17.98 16.40 2.00
N ARG A 366 19.30 16.34 1.83
CA ARG A 366 20.23 17.21 2.57
C ARG A 366 20.05 18.69 2.23
N ALA A 367 19.84 19.03 0.96
CA ALA A 367 19.57 20.40 0.54
C ALA A 367 18.29 20.95 1.20
N MET A 368 17.22 20.16 1.20
CA MET A 368 15.96 20.47 1.86
C MET A 368 16.13 20.68 3.37
N LEU A 369 16.69 19.69 4.07
CA LEU A 369 16.84 19.73 5.53
C LEU A 369 17.73 20.87 5.96
N THR A 370 18.86 21.11 5.27
CA THR A 370 19.75 22.24 5.59
C THR A 370 19.01 23.58 5.52
N ALA A 371 18.19 23.78 4.49
CA ALA A 371 17.44 25.01 4.29
C ALA A 371 16.34 25.20 5.35
N PHE A 372 15.56 24.16 5.64
CA PHE A 372 14.50 24.24 6.64
C PHE A 372 15.04 24.33 8.06
N LEU A 373 16.07 23.56 8.42
CA LEU A 373 16.71 23.62 9.74
C LEU A 373 17.31 24.99 10.01
N LYS A 374 17.96 25.61 9.03
CA LYS A 374 18.45 27.00 9.18
C LYS A 374 17.29 27.95 9.53
N THR A 375 16.20 27.88 8.78
CA THR A 375 15.06 28.79 8.94
C THR A 375 14.33 28.58 10.27
N ALA A 376 14.20 27.32 10.69
CA ALA A 376 13.59 26.92 11.94
C ALA A 376 14.47 27.30 13.14
N GLY A 377 15.78 27.02 13.08
CA GLY A 377 16.75 27.37 14.12
C GLY A 377 16.87 28.88 14.36
N ASP A 378 16.85 29.70 13.30
CA ASP A 378 16.81 31.17 13.41
C ASP A 378 15.60 31.69 14.23
N ARG A 379 14.57 30.86 14.42
CA ARG A 379 13.32 31.16 15.17
C ARG A 379 13.11 30.26 16.39
N GLY A 380 14.08 29.40 16.74
CA GLY A 380 13.96 28.43 17.82
C GLY A 380 12.84 27.40 17.63
N LYS A 381 12.58 27.01 16.38
CA LYS A 381 11.56 26.02 15.99
C LYS A 381 12.21 24.70 15.59
N ASP A 382 11.47 23.60 15.72
CA ASP A 382 11.95 22.26 15.36
C ASP A 382 11.48 21.85 13.94
N VAL A 383 12.27 20.99 13.29
CA VAL A 383 11.88 20.27 12.06
C VAL A 383 11.79 18.79 12.39
N VAL A 384 10.60 18.22 12.26
CA VAL A 384 10.37 16.78 12.38
C VAL A 384 10.41 16.16 10.99
N PHE A 385 11.50 15.47 10.66
CA PHE A 385 11.63 14.77 9.39
C PHE A 385 11.14 13.33 9.53
N ARG A 386 10.08 12.99 8.80
CA ARG A 386 9.61 11.60 8.70
C ARG A 386 10.51 10.84 7.74
N SER A 387 11.13 9.76 8.22
CA SER A 387 12.02 8.94 7.39
C SER A 387 11.26 8.06 6.38
N TRP A 388 9.96 7.82 6.61
CA TRP A 388 9.08 7.00 5.76
C TRP A 388 9.05 7.48 4.30
N THR A 389 9.26 6.54 3.37
CA THR A 389 9.23 6.75 1.91
C THR A 389 8.58 5.55 1.22
N VAL A 390 7.90 5.77 0.10
CA VAL A 390 7.17 4.70 -0.64
C VAL A 390 8.06 3.87 -1.59
N GLY A 391 9.35 3.73 -1.30
CA GLY A 391 10.25 2.91 -2.13
C GLY A 391 10.74 3.55 -3.44
N VAL A 392 10.51 4.85 -3.66
CA VAL A 392 10.90 5.54 -4.91
C VAL A 392 12.23 6.29 -4.77
N GLY A 393 13.14 6.05 -5.72
CA GLY A 393 14.43 6.74 -5.80
C GLY A 393 15.50 6.13 -4.89
N ALA A 394 16.66 6.80 -4.80
CA ALA A 394 17.80 6.33 -4.00
C ALA A 394 17.56 6.44 -2.48
N VAL A 395 16.48 7.10 -2.07
CA VAL A 395 16.05 7.23 -0.67
C VAL A 395 14.78 6.42 -0.36
N GLY A 396 14.39 5.52 -1.27
CA GLY A 396 13.16 4.72 -1.15
C GLY A 396 13.14 3.75 0.03
N ASP A 397 14.31 3.31 0.50
CA ASP A 397 14.49 2.41 1.65
C ASP A 397 15.07 3.13 2.88
N LEU A 398 15.12 4.47 2.87
CA LEU A 398 15.67 5.30 3.95
C LEU A 398 15.09 4.94 5.35
N HIS A 399 13.83 4.53 5.38
CA HIS A 399 13.11 4.22 6.60
C HIS A 399 13.42 2.83 7.17
N THR A 400 14.01 1.92 6.39
CA THR A 400 14.24 0.51 6.77
C THR A 400 15.69 0.09 6.67
N ASN A 401 16.51 0.80 5.88
CA ASN A 401 17.90 0.45 5.62
C ASN A 401 18.88 1.35 6.42
N PRO A 402 19.65 0.76 7.37
CA PRO A 402 20.68 1.48 8.12
C PRO A 402 21.74 2.20 7.28
N GLU A 403 22.15 1.64 6.13
CA GLU A 403 23.16 2.24 5.26
C GLU A 403 22.60 3.49 4.57
N SER A 404 21.39 3.40 4.00
CA SER A 404 20.68 4.53 3.42
C SER A 404 20.42 5.63 4.46
N TYR A 405 20.04 5.25 5.68
CA TYR A 405 19.90 6.18 6.80
C TYR A 405 21.20 6.95 7.06
N GLN A 406 22.34 6.26 7.15
CA GLN A 406 23.63 6.91 7.37
C GLN A 406 24.09 7.76 6.20
N GLU A 407 23.85 7.34 4.96
CA GLU A 407 24.16 8.16 3.78
C GLU A 407 23.39 9.49 3.79
N VAL A 408 22.10 9.43 4.10
CA VAL A 408 21.21 10.61 4.05
C VAL A 408 21.39 11.51 5.28
N LEU A 409 21.42 10.94 6.49
CA LEU A 409 21.35 11.68 7.75
C LEU A 409 22.67 11.67 8.54
N GLY A 410 23.61 10.77 8.23
CA GLY A 410 24.90 10.70 8.92
C GLY A 410 25.67 12.02 8.86
N GLY A 411 26.23 12.44 9.99
CA GLY A 411 26.96 13.71 10.09
C GLY A 411 26.11 14.99 10.00
N LEU A 412 24.79 14.89 9.83
CA LEU A 412 23.88 16.03 9.96
C LEU A 412 23.55 16.22 11.44
N HIS A 413 24.23 17.17 12.07
CA HIS A 413 24.02 17.53 13.48
C HIS A 413 23.35 18.89 13.58
N ASP A 414 22.08 18.89 13.98
CA ASP A 414 21.33 20.10 14.27
C ASP A 414 20.40 19.83 15.47
N PRO A 415 20.42 20.66 16.53
CA PRO A 415 19.58 20.44 17.70
C PRO A 415 18.07 20.56 17.42
N HIS A 416 17.68 21.18 16.30
CA HIS A 416 16.30 21.33 15.87
C HIS A 416 15.81 20.21 14.94
N LEU A 417 16.66 19.24 14.60
CA LEU A 417 16.26 18.07 13.81
C LEU A 417 15.76 16.95 14.71
N ILE A 418 14.49 16.57 14.52
CA ILE A 418 13.91 15.33 15.06
C ILE A 418 13.62 14.40 13.88
N VAL A 419 14.06 13.15 13.96
CA VAL A 419 13.75 12.12 12.96
C VAL A 419 12.65 11.19 13.49
N SER A 420 11.55 11.13 12.75
CA SER A 420 10.36 10.34 13.05
C SER A 420 10.36 9.06 12.22
N THR A 421 10.26 7.90 12.88
CA THR A 421 10.36 6.60 12.22
C THR A 421 9.37 5.60 12.83
N LYS A 422 8.66 4.84 11.98
CA LYS A 422 7.75 3.77 12.40
C LYS A 422 8.48 2.71 13.22
N TYR A 423 7.81 2.18 14.26
CA TYR A 423 8.39 1.12 15.10
C TYR A 423 8.72 -0.16 14.31
N SER A 424 7.94 -0.45 13.26
CA SER A 424 8.14 -1.58 12.34
C SER A 424 9.08 -1.22 11.20
N ALA A 425 9.84 -2.20 10.71
CA ALA A 425 10.63 -2.11 9.48
C ALA A 425 9.71 -2.16 8.23
N GLY A 426 8.90 -1.13 8.04
CA GLY A 426 7.92 -1.01 6.95
C GLY A 426 6.64 -0.35 7.43
N ASP A 427 5.51 -0.69 6.80
CA ASP A 427 4.23 0.00 7.02
C ASP A 427 3.35 -0.66 8.09
N PHE A 428 3.81 -0.63 9.35
CA PHE A 428 3.05 -1.06 10.52
C PHE A 428 2.55 -2.51 10.59
N TYR A 429 2.60 -3.35 9.54
CA TYR A 429 2.16 -4.76 9.57
C TYR A 429 2.74 -5.59 10.74
N SER A 430 1.94 -6.50 11.31
CA SER A 430 2.28 -7.27 12.52
C SER A 430 3.40 -8.31 12.38
N HIS A 431 3.76 -8.69 11.16
CA HIS A 431 4.83 -9.66 10.88
C HIS A 431 6.15 -9.01 10.48
N LEU A 432 6.23 -7.69 10.53
CA LEU A 432 7.49 -6.97 10.28
C LEU A 432 8.37 -6.96 11.54
N PRO A 433 9.70 -7.01 11.38
CA PRO A 433 10.61 -6.84 12.50
C PRO A 433 10.56 -5.40 13.04
N LEU A 434 11.12 -5.20 14.24
CA LEU A 434 11.42 -3.87 14.74
C LEU A 434 12.36 -3.14 13.75
N ASN A 435 12.16 -1.83 13.60
CA ASN A 435 12.88 -1.03 12.61
C ASN A 435 14.36 -0.84 12.99
N PRO A 436 15.32 -1.37 12.22
CA PRO A 436 16.73 -1.30 12.57
C PRO A 436 17.30 0.12 12.46
N THR A 437 16.64 1.05 11.75
CA THR A 437 17.11 2.44 11.65
C THR A 437 16.87 3.23 12.93
N LEU A 438 15.98 2.76 13.83
CA LEU A 438 15.77 3.37 15.14
C LEU A 438 16.88 3.01 16.15
N ASP A 439 17.62 1.92 15.92
CA ASP A 439 18.72 1.48 16.78
C ASP A 439 20.00 2.33 16.62
N ILE A 440 20.03 3.21 15.60
CA ILE A 440 21.23 3.96 15.20
C ILE A 440 20.96 5.47 15.05
N GLY A 441 22.03 6.21 14.78
CA GLY A 441 21.99 7.65 14.50
C GLY A 441 22.13 8.49 15.77
N GLU A 442 22.55 9.74 15.58
CA GLU A 442 22.82 10.69 16.66
C GLU A 442 21.78 11.84 16.72
N GLN A 443 20.82 11.83 15.80
CA GLN A 443 19.72 12.80 15.77
C GLN A 443 18.71 12.52 16.88
N ARG A 444 17.97 13.54 17.33
CA ARG A 444 16.80 13.36 18.20
C ARG A 444 15.80 12.44 17.49
N ARG A 445 15.29 11.40 18.17
CA ARG A 445 14.39 10.39 17.57
C ARG A 445 13.02 10.39 18.23
N ILE A 446 11.99 10.23 17.41
CA ILE A 446 10.66 9.79 17.87
C ILE A 446 10.23 8.52 17.15
N VAL A 447 9.51 7.66 17.88
CA VAL A 447 8.94 6.41 17.36
C VAL A 447 7.49 6.64 16.92
N GLU A 448 7.14 6.31 15.68
CA GLU A 448 5.75 6.37 15.19
C GLU A 448 5.00 5.07 15.57
N PHE A 449 3.77 5.22 16.04
CA PHE A 449 2.83 4.14 16.34
C PHE A 449 1.48 4.41 15.67
N GLN A 450 0.75 3.36 15.30
CA GLN A 450 -0.57 3.48 14.68
C GLN A 450 -1.64 2.79 15.53
N SER A 451 -2.54 3.59 16.13
CA SER A 451 -3.61 3.09 16.99
C SER A 451 -4.78 2.51 16.20
N ARG A 452 -5.26 3.24 15.20
CA ARG A 452 -6.24 2.74 14.23
C ARG A 452 -5.49 1.94 13.17
N ARG A 453 -5.39 0.64 13.37
CA ARG A 453 -4.60 -0.26 12.52
C ARG A 453 -5.17 -0.34 11.11
N GLU A 454 -4.47 0.31 10.19
CA GLU A 454 -4.87 0.49 8.78
C GLU A 454 -5.08 -0.85 8.08
N PHE A 455 -4.10 -1.74 8.16
CA PHE A 455 -4.11 -3.04 7.48
C PHE A 455 -4.86 -4.13 8.25
N GLU A 456 -5.29 -3.85 9.49
CA GLU A 456 -5.92 -4.85 10.36
C GLU A 456 -7.36 -4.44 10.68
N GLY A 457 -8.14 -4.22 9.61
CA GLY A 457 -9.56 -3.92 9.68
C GLY A 457 -9.91 -2.48 10.06
N PHE A 458 -8.97 -1.53 9.95
CA PHE A 458 -9.21 -0.10 10.18
C PHE A 458 -9.81 0.24 11.57
N GLY A 459 -9.45 -0.55 12.57
CA GLY A 459 -9.98 -0.40 13.94
C GLY A 459 -11.40 -0.95 14.15
N ALA A 460 -11.97 -1.69 13.18
CA ALA A 460 -13.22 -2.43 13.37
C ALA A 460 -13.01 -3.78 14.09
N LEU A 461 -11.79 -4.27 14.20
CA LEU A 461 -11.47 -5.51 14.91
C LEU A 461 -10.82 -5.20 16.27
N PRO A 462 -11.10 -5.97 17.33
CA PRO A 462 -10.32 -5.90 18.56
C PRO A 462 -8.86 -6.14 18.24
N ASN A 463 -7.97 -5.28 18.73
CA ASN A 463 -6.55 -5.34 18.38
C ASN A 463 -5.72 -4.60 19.46
N ASP A 464 -5.40 -5.29 20.56
CA ASP A 464 -4.64 -4.72 21.69
C ASP A 464 -3.14 -4.73 21.43
N LEU A 465 -2.59 -3.56 21.09
CA LEU A 465 -1.18 -3.38 20.75
C LEU A 465 -0.31 -3.05 21.96
N GLY A 466 -0.88 -2.99 23.18
CA GLY A 466 -0.16 -2.49 24.35
C GLY A 466 1.15 -3.23 24.62
N SER A 467 1.14 -4.57 24.52
CA SER A 467 2.35 -5.38 24.72
C SER A 467 3.39 -5.18 23.60
N LEU A 468 2.96 -5.08 22.35
CA LEU A 468 3.83 -4.80 21.20
C LEU A 468 4.48 -3.42 21.32
N HIS A 469 3.69 -2.39 21.65
CA HIS A 469 4.19 -1.02 21.82
C HIS A 469 5.17 -0.93 22.98
N GLN A 470 4.94 -1.67 24.08
CA GLN A 470 5.87 -1.73 25.21
C GLN A 470 7.21 -2.33 24.80
N GLU A 471 7.21 -3.51 24.16
CA GLU A 471 8.44 -4.18 23.76
C GLU A 471 9.24 -3.34 22.74
N ALA A 472 8.57 -2.73 21.76
CA ALA A 472 9.19 -1.80 20.83
C ALA A 472 9.85 -0.62 21.57
N LEU A 473 9.13 0.06 22.48
CA LEU A 473 9.67 1.18 23.25
C LEU A 473 10.85 0.76 24.13
N ARG A 474 10.76 -0.37 24.81
CA ARG A 474 11.84 -0.89 25.66
C ARG A 474 13.10 -1.19 24.85
N HIS A 475 12.94 -1.82 23.69
CA HIS A 475 14.04 -2.12 22.76
C HIS A 475 14.73 -0.83 22.31
N PHE A 476 13.98 0.11 21.72
CA PHE A 476 14.57 1.33 21.17
C PHE A 476 15.17 2.25 22.24
N LEU A 477 14.58 2.33 23.43
CA LEU A 477 15.15 3.11 24.54
C LEU A 477 16.44 2.50 25.09
N ALA A 478 16.62 1.18 24.97
CA ALA A 478 17.85 0.50 25.35
C ALA A 478 18.91 0.62 24.25
N ALA A 479 18.52 0.54 22.98
CA ALA A 479 19.43 0.59 21.83
C ALA A 479 19.91 2.02 21.52
N ASN A 480 19.04 3.02 21.63
CA ASN A 480 19.31 4.38 21.19
C ASN A 480 18.94 5.43 22.27
N PRO A 481 19.93 6.08 22.90
CA PRO A 481 19.68 7.07 23.95
C PRO A 481 19.06 8.37 23.43
N HIS A 482 19.04 8.59 22.11
CA HIS A 482 18.45 9.79 21.48
C HIS A 482 16.95 9.67 21.23
N VAL A 483 16.32 8.52 21.54
CA VAL A 483 14.86 8.38 21.54
C VAL A 483 14.27 9.20 22.67
N GLU A 484 13.62 10.31 22.29
CA GLU A 484 13.06 11.30 23.22
C GLU A 484 11.53 11.35 23.22
N GLY A 485 10.88 10.67 22.27
CA GLY A 485 9.44 10.78 22.11
C GLY A 485 8.75 9.74 21.24
N VAL A 486 7.45 9.92 21.11
CA VAL A 486 6.55 9.12 20.25
C VAL A 486 5.65 10.02 19.43
N TRP A 487 5.19 9.51 18.30
CA TRP A 487 4.05 10.06 17.57
C TRP A 487 3.01 8.98 17.31
N THR A 488 1.83 9.16 17.89
CA THR A 488 0.71 8.22 17.79
C THR A 488 -0.29 8.69 16.74
N TRP A 489 -0.60 7.82 15.78
CA TRP A 489 -1.63 8.05 14.78
C TRP A 489 -2.96 7.55 15.33
N THR A 490 -3.86 8.48 15.64
CA THR A 490 -5.15 8.14 16.27
C THR A 490 -6.24 7.88 15.25
N GLN A 491 -6.13 8.47 14.05
CA GLN A 491 -7.13 8.31 12.98
C GLN A 491 -6.50 8.11 11.61
N ASP A 492 -5.40 8.82 11.33
CA ASP A 492 -4.75 8.82 10.02
C ASP A 492 -4.08 7.46 9.72
N GLY A 493 -3.79 7.22 8.44
CA GLY A 493 -3.35 5.92 7.93
C GLY A 493 -4.36 5.35 6.94
N GLY A 494 -3.90 5.09 5.72
CA GLY A 494 -4.69 4.55 4.63
C GLY A 494 -5.84 5.45 4.18
N PRO A 495 -6.75 4.92 3.35
CA PRO A 495 -7.94 5.61 2.91
C PRO A 495 -8.89 5.78 4.08
N LEU A 496 -9.48 6.97 4.14
CA LEU A 496 -10.40 7.30 5.22
C LEU A 496 -11.84 6.85 4.92
N LYS A 497 -12.16 6.55 3.66
CA LYS A 497 -13.54 6.26 3.18
C LYS A 497 -13.72 4.88 2.53
N ALA A 498 -12.64 4.15 2.27
CA ALA A 498 -12.71 2.73 1.94
C ALA A 498 -12.50 1.93 3.23
N GLY A 499 -13.53 1.19 3.64
CA GLY A 499 -13.57 0.48 4.92
C GLY A 499 -14.60 1.07 5.91
N PRO A 500 -14.50 0.73 7.21
CA PRO A 500 -15.48 1.12 8.22
C PRO A 500 -15.47 2.63 8.51
N MET A 501 -16.67 3.20 8.71
CA MET A 501 -16.91 4.58 9.14
C MET A 501 -16.65 4.76 10.64
N SER A 502 -15.44 4.42 11.07
CA SER A 502 -15.01 4.56 12.47
C SER A 502 -14.13 5.80 12.63
N LEU A 503 -14.74 6.88 13.10
CA LEU A 503 -14.16 8.21 13.23
C LEU A 503 -13.92 8.55 14.71
N TYR A 504 -12.66 8.73 15.10
CA TYR A 504 -12.20 8.94 16.47
C TYR A 504 -12.89 10.14 17.12
N LEU A 505 -13.52 9.92 18.28
CA LEU A 505 -14.37 10.87 19.01
C LEU A 505 -15.67 11.30 18.29
N LYS A 506 -16.06 10.66 17.18
CA LYS A 506 -17.16 11.15 16.33
C LYS A 506 -18.17 10.09 15.91
N SER A 507 -17.75 8.97 15.33
CA SER A 507 -18.66 7.95 14.78
C SER A 507 -18.07 6.55 14.80
N GLY A 508 -18.91 5.53 14.63
CA GLY A 508 -18.53 4.12 14.72
C GLY A 508 -18.05 3.71 16.12
N PHE A 509 -17.42 2.54 16.21
CA PHE A 509 -16.93 1.98 17.46
C PHE A 509 -15.47 2.36 17.76
N TRP A 510 -15.13 3.64 17.58
CA TRP A 510 -13.80 4.18 17.84
C TRP A 510 -13.23 3.93 19.25
N PRO A 511 -14.03 3.76 20.34
CA PRO A 511 -13.47 3.43 21.64
C PRO A 511 -12.60 2.17 21.62
N LEU A 512 -12.88 1.22 20.71
CA LEU A 512 -12.13 -0.03 20.58
C LEU A 512 -10.65 0.22 20.28
N TYR A 513 -10.32 1.00 19.23
CA TYR A 513 -8.93 1.33 18.91
C TYR A 513 -8.38 2.51 19.75
N ALA A 514 -9.24 3.25 20.46
CA ALA A 514 -8.80 4.25 21.44
C ALA A 514 -7.95 3.63 22.56
N LEU A 515 -8.14 2.34 22.84
CA LEU A 515 -7.26 1.58 23.75
C LEU A 515 -5.79 1.78 23.38
N ASN A 516 -5.44 1.67 22.10
CA ASN A 516 -4.05 1.77 21.66
C ASN A 516 -3.51 3.19 21.83
N THR A 517 -4.35 4.21 21.62
CA THR A 517 -3.99 5.62 21.86
C THR A 517 -3.72 5.88 23.33
N TYR A 518 -4.58 5.35 24.20
CA TYR A 518 -4.42 5.41 25.65
C TYR A 518 -3.19 4.62 26.11
N ALA A 519 -2.96 3.42 25.59
CA ALA A 519 -1.85 2.57 25.99
C ALA A 519 -0.50 3.18 25.63
N THR A 520 -0.33 3.67 24.39
CA THR A 520 0.92 4.31 23.96
C THR A 520 1.26 5.52 24.81
N SER A 521 0.29 6.35 25.22
CA SER A 521 0.58 7.52 26.05
C SER A 521 1.08 7.13 27.45
N ARG A 522 0.52 6.06 28.04
CA ARG A 522 0.98 5.53 29.35
C ARG A 522 2.35 4.89 29.27
N LEU A 523 2.62 4.14 28.21
CA LEU A 523 3.93 3.54 27.98
C LEU A 523 4.99 4.60 27.66
N ALA A 524 4.63 5.72 27.02
CA ALA A 524 5.54 6.83 26.83
C ALA A 524 5.88 7.55 28.16
N TRP A 525 4.95 7.55 29.11
CA TRP A 525 5.20 8.06 30.46
C TRP A 525 6.07 7.08 31.27
N ASP A 526 5.70 5.81 31.29
CA ASP A 526 6.40 4.72 31.96
C ASP A 526 6.45 3.46 31.07
N PRO A 527 7.58 3.19 30.37
CA PRO A 527 7.72 2.00 29.54
C PRO A 527 7.74 0.69 30.33
N GLN A 528 7.79 0.73 31.66
CA GLN A 528 7.68 -0.45 32.52
C GLN A 528 6.25 -0.70 33.02
N ALA A 529 5.30 0.17 32.70
CA ALA A 529 3.90 -0.03 33.06
C ALA A 529 3.34 -1.31 32.44
N ASP A 530 2.57 -2.08 33.20
CA ASP A 530 1.96 -3.33 32.73
C ASP A 530 0.85 -3.05 31.69
N PRO A 531 1.02 -3.47 30.42
CA PRO A 531 0.00 -3.29 29.39
C PRO A 531 -1.34 -3.94 29.75
N ALA A 532 -1.32 -5.08 30.44
CA ALA A 532 -2.54 -5.77 30.84
C ALA A 532 -3.36 -4.90 31.82
N GLN A 533 -2.68 -4.22 32.74
CA GLN A 533 -3.32 -3.29 33.68
C GLN A 533 -3.82 -2.03 32.98
N ILE A 534 -3.10 -1.53 31.97
CA ILE A 534 -3.53 -0.40 31.14
C ILE A 534 -4.84 -0.77 30.42
N THR A 535 -4.92 -1.95 29.80
CA THR A 535 -6.14 -2.44 29.14
C THR A 535 -7.30 -2.59 30.12
N ALA A 536 -7.06 -3.13 31.31
CA ALA A 536 -8.08 -3.21 32.35
C ALA A 536 -8.55 -1.83 32.85
N ASP A 537 -7.63 -0.86 32.98
CA ASP A 537 -7.96 0.51 33.35
C ASP A 537 -8.82 1.18 32.26
N TRP A 538 -8.48 1.02 30.98
CA TRP A 538 -9.30 1.51 29.86
C TRP A 538 -10.68 0.86 29.82
N ALA A 539 -10.75 -0.47 29.97
CA ALA A 539 -12.01 -1.20 29.97
C ALA A 539 -12.93 -0.72 31.11
N ARG A 540 -12.34 -0.40 32.27
CA ARG A 540 -13.08 0.14 33.41
C ARG A 540 -13.64 1.54 33.17
N GLN A 541 -12.85 2.39 32.52
CA GLN A 541 -13.25 3.76 32.18
C GLN A 541 -14.30 3.80 31.09
N THR A 542 -14.29 2.82 30.18
CA THR A 542 -15.07 2.86 28.93
C THR A 542 -16.34 2.02 29.01
N PHE A 543 -16.30 0.84 29.64
CA PHE A 543 -17.37 -0.15 29.50
C PHE A 543 -18.05 -0.54 30.80
N SER A 544 -17.32 -0.74 31.90
CA SER A 544 -17.93 -1.27 33.13
C SER A 544 -17.08 -1.01 34.37
N ALA A 545 -17.71 -0.71 35.52
CA ALA A 545 -17.02 -0.70 36.81
C ALA A 545 -16.98 -2.09 37.47
N ASP A 546 -17.73 -3.07 36.96
CA ASP A 546 -17.80 -4.42 37.52
C ASP A 546 -16.50 -5.19 37.25
N PRO A 547 -15.81 -5.70 38.29
CA PRO A 547 -14.53 -6.39 38.13
C PRO A 547 -14.58 -7.62 37.22
N THR A 548 -15.70 -8.36 37.21
CA THR A 548 -15.85 -9.57 36.37
C THR A 548 -15.94 -9.20 34.89
N THR A 549 -16.73 -8.17 34.58
CA THR A 549 -16.91 -7.66 33.22
C THR A 549 -15.62 -7.05 32.68
N VAL A 550 -14.89 -6.29 33.50
CA VAL A 550 -13.57 -5.74 33.14
C VAL A 550 -12.56 -6.85 32.85
N ALA A 551 -12.51 -7.90 33.69
CA ALA A 551 -11.62 -9.03 33.47
C ALA A 551 -11.95 -9.77 32.16
N ALA A 552 -13.24 -10.00 31.88
CA ALA A 552 -13.69 -10.62 30.64
C ALA A 552 -13.29 -9.80 29.39
N ILE A 553 -13.43 -8.47 29.43
CA ILE A 553 -12.95 -7.59 28.36
C ILE A 553 -11.42 -7.69 28.21
N GLY A 554 -10.67 -7.70 29.32
CA GLY A 554 -9.22 -7.90 29.30
C GLY A 554 -8.81 -9.22 28.65
N GLU A 555 -9.53 -10.31 28.92
CA GLU A 555 -9.32 -11.61 28.26
C GLU A 555 -9.60 -11.57 26.75
N VAL A 556 -10.69 -10.90 26.34
CA VAL A 556 -11.00 -10.69 24.92
C VAL A 556 -9.87 -9.94 24.22
N MET A 557 -9.40 -8.84 24.82
CA MET A 557 -8.33 -8.02 24.26
C MET A 557 -6.99 -8.76 24.23
N ALA A 558 -6.66 -9.56 25.24
CA ALA A 558 -5.45 -10.38 25.24
C ALA A 558 -5.43 -11.46 24.14
N LEU A 559 -6.59 -12.00 23.76
CA LEU A 559 -6.72 -12.96 22.65
C LEU A 559 -6.72 -12.31 21.26
N SER A 560 -7.09 -11.03 21.19
CA SER A 560 -7.31 -10.31 19.93
C SER A 560 -6.13 -10.36 18.95
N ARG A 561 -4.90 -10.23 19.46
CA ARG A 561 -3.68 -10.26 18.65
C ARG A 561 -3.49 -11.60 17.95
N ALA A 562 -3.74 -12.71 18.64
CA ALA A 562 -3.63 -14.04 18.04
C ALA A 562 -4.71 -14.26 16.95
N ALA A 563 -5.94 -13.78 17.18
CA ALA A 563 -7.01 -13.87 16.19
C ALA A 563 -6.70 -13.05 14.92
N VAL A 564 -6.26 -11.80 15.08
CA VAL A 564 -5.89 -10.91 13.98
C VAL A 564 -4.69 -11.44 13.20
N THR A 565 -3.58 -11.76 13.88
CA THR A 565 -2.33 -12.20 13.21
C THR A 565 -2.52 -13.51 12.45
N ARG A 566 -3.12 -14.53 13.07
CA ARG A 566 -3.37 -15.82 12.39
C ARG A 566 -4.48 -15.74 11.35
N GLY A 567 -5.42 -14.82 11.52
CA GLY A 567 -6.61 -14.67 10.67
C GLY A 567 -6.35 -13.89 9.39
N LEU A 568 -5.65 -12.76 9.51
CA LEU A 568 -5.37 -11.83 8.40
C LEU A 568 -4.04 -12.10 7.71
N TYR A 569 -3.10 -12.82 8.34
CA TYR A 569 -1.81 -13.16 7.75
C TYR A 569 -1.67 -14.68 7.52
N LEU A 570 -0.68 -15.04 6.72
CA LEU A 570 -0.21 -16.41 6.50
C LEU A 570 1.21 -16.48 7.04
N SER A 571 1.44 -16.95 8.27
CA SER A 571 2.76 -16.81 8.93
C SER A 571 3.90 -17.40 8.08
N ALA A 572 3.64 -18.56 7.45
CA ALA A 572 4.58 -19.21 6.53
C ALA A 572 5.09 -18.33 5.38
N TYR A 573 4.33 -17.30 4.99
CA TYR A 573 4.74 -16.25 4.06
C TYR A 573 5.15 -14.96 4.79
N ALA A 574 4.33 -14.50 5.72
CA ALA A 574 4.45 -13.21 6.40
C ALA A 574 5.72 -13.06 7.24
N ASP A 575 6.26 -14.17 7.77
CA ASP A 575 7.52 -14.20 8.52
C ASP A 575 8.77 -14.16 7.62
N ASN A 576 8.62 -13.67 6.38
CA ASN A 576 9.72 -13.49 5.45
C ASN A 576 9.72 -12.05 4.91
N SER A 577 10.92 -11.49 4.78
CA SER A 577 11.15 -10.38 3.84
C SER A 577 11.18 -10.97 2.43
N VAL A 578 10.29 -10.51 1.57
CA VAL A 578 10.07 -11.07 0.23
C VAL A 578 10.38 -10.01 -0.82
N ARG A 579 11.07 -10.44 -1.87
CA ARG A 579 11.20 -9.68 -3.11
C ARG A 579 10.57 -10.47 -4.25
N ALA A 580 9.58 -9.86 -4.92
CA ALA A 580 8.88 -10.44 -6.05
C ALA A 580 8.48 -9.35 -7.04
N LEU A 581 8.49 -9.64 -8.35
CA LEU A 581 8.18 -8.65 -9.40
C LEU A 581 9.04 -7.37 -9.36
N GLY A 582 10.23 -7.43 -8.75
CA GLY A 582 11.09 -6.26 -8.56
C GLY A 582 10.65 -5.34 -7.42
N LEU A 583 9.69 -5.78 -6.61
CA LEU A 583 9.09 -5.08 -5.48
C LEU A 583 9.37 -5.83 -4.17
N GLU A 584 9.08 -5.18 -3.05
CA GLU A 584 9.03 -5.78 -1.71
C GLU A 584 7.55 -5.87 -1.27
N PRO A 585 6.86 -6.98 -1.57
CA PRO A 585 5.43 -7.08 -1.28
C PRO A 585 5.19 -7.14 0.24
N PRO A 586 4.13 -6.52 0.76
CA PRO A 586 3.82 -6.56 2.18
C PRO A 586 3.52 -7.99 2.69
N PRO A 587 3.68 -8.24 4.01
CA PRO A 587 3.43 -9.56 4.58
C PRO A 587 1.96 -10.03 4.48
N MET A 588 1.01 -9.15 4.18
CA MET A 588 -0.41 -9.47 4.09
C MET A 588 -0.93 -9.64 2.65
N MET A 589 -0.08 -9.73 1.61
CA MET A 589 -0.46 -9.63 0.19
C MET A 589 -1.64 -10.47 -0.37
N TRP A 590 -2.07 -11.55 0.30
CA TRP A 590 -3.29 -12.26 -0.07
C TRP A 590 -4.59 -11.48 0.23
N ILE A 591 -4.49 -10.43 1.05
CA ILE A 591 -5.44 -9.33 1.20
C ILE A 591 -4.66 -8.08 0.81
N PHE A 592 -4.89 -7.56 -0.39
CA PHE A 592 -4.13 -6.44 -0.91
C PHE A 592 -4.48 -5.15 -0.15
N GLU A 593 -3.46 -4.61 0.53
CA GLU A 593 -3.54 -3.47 1.45
C GLU A 593 -4.63 -3.66 2.52
N TRP A 594 -5.84 -3.18 2.29
CA TRP A 594 -6.82 -2.98 3.36
C TRP A 594 -7.95 -4.02 3.40
N ASP A 595 -8.71 -4.14 2.30
CA ASP A 595 -9.95 -4.93 2.26
C ASP A 595 -10.13 -5.74 0.97
N ILE A 596 -9.18 -5.67 0.04
CA ILE A 596 -9.28 -6.32 -1.27
C ILE A 596 -8.70 -7.73 -1.17
N VAL A 597 -9.57 -8.74 -1.13
CA VAL A 597 -9.11 -10.15 -1.09
C VAL A 597 -8.57 -10.53 -2.47
N THR A 598 -7.26 -10.77 -2.52
CA THR A 598 -6.45 -10.93 -3.72
C THR A 598 -6.79 -12.20 -4.48
N GLY A 599 -6.91 -12.15 -5.81
CA GLY A 599 -7.17 -13.34 -6.66
C GLY A 599 -6.24 -13.51 -7.85
N ASP A 600 -5.11 -12.79 -7.89
CA ASP A 600 -4.16 -12.90 -8.98
C ASP A 600 -3.08 -13.96 -8.73
N SER A 601 -2.61 -14.55 -9.82
CA SER A 601 -1.58 -15.60 -9.77
C SER A 601 -0.23 -15.10 -9.26
N ALA A 602 0.16 -13.84 -9.55
CA ALA A 602 1.50 -13.38 -9.19
C ALA A 602 1.67 -13.30 -7.66
N ALA A 603 0.68 -12.79 -6.94
CA ALA A 603 0.68 -12.79 -5.48
C ALA A 603 0.47 -14.22 -4.92
N LEU A 604 -0.61 -14.89 -5.31
CA LEU A 604 -1.01 -16.16 -4.67
C LEU A 604 -0.02 -17.31 -4.94
N ASP A 605 0.54 -17.40 -6.15
CA ASP A 605 1.52 -18.45 -6.48
C ASP A 605 2.87 -18.20 -5.79
N SER A 606 3.28 -16.93 -5.65
CA SER A 606 4.48 -16.58 -4.87
C SER A 606 4.32 -16.88 -3.39
N ILE A 607 3.14 -16.57 -2.81
CA ILE A 607 2.81 -16.92 -1.42
C ILE A 607 2.89 -18.45 -1.24
N TYR A 608 2.25 -19.22 -2.12
CA TYR A 608 2.32 -20.68 -2.08
C TYR A 608 3.75 -21.20 -2.22
N ALA A 609 4.55 -20.65 -3.13
CA ALA A 609 5.92 -21.11 -3.35
C ALA A 609 6.80 -20.96 -2.09
N ILE A 610 6.56 -19.92 -1.30
CA ILE A 610 7.26 -19.68 -0.03
C ILE A 610 6.68 -20.59 1.07
N ALA A 611 5.36 -20.70 1.16
CA ALA A 611 4.66 -21.49 2.18
C ALA A 611 4.55 -23.00 1.85
N ARG A 612 5.16 -23.47 0.76
CA ARG A 612 4.92 -24.78 0.14
C ARG A 612 5.05 -25.95 1.12
N ASP A 613 6.05 -25.88 1.99
CA ASP A 613 6.37 -26.95 2.94
C ASP A 613 5.53 -26.87 4.23
N HIS A 614 4.72 -25.81 4.38
CA HIS A 614 3.92 -25.49 5.57
C HIS A 614 2.44 -25.25 5.24
N VAL A 615 1.93 -25.78 4.13
CA VAL A 615 0.55 -25.54 3.66
C VAL A 615 -0.51 -25.96 4.69
N ASP A 616 -0.35 -27.13 5.29
CA ASP A 616 -1.32 -27.66 6.26
C ASP A 616 -1.30 -26.84 7.56
N GLU A 617 -0.12 -26.37 7.98
CA GLU A 617 0.05 -25.48 9.13
C GLU A 617 -0.62 -24.13 8.87
N ALA A 618 -0.36 -23.52 7.70
CA ALA A 618 -0.98 -22.25 7.32
C ALA A 618 -2.53 -22.34 7.26
N ILE A 619 -3.08 -23.47 6.81
CA ILE A 619 -4.53 -23.73 6.83
C ILE A 619 -5.03 -23.82 8.28
N ALA A 620 -4.37 -24.59 9.13
CA ALA A 620 -4.75 -24.79 10.54
C ALA A 620 -4.69 -23.48 11.35
N GLU A 621 -3.75 -22.57 11.03
CA GLU A 621 -3.71 -21.23 11.64
C GLU A 621 -5.02 -20.47 11.44
N GLY A 622 -5.62 -20.54 10.25
CA GLY A 622 -6.87 -19.86 9.93
C GLY A 622 -8.05 -20.44 10.69
N GLU A 623 -8.08 -21.76 10.88
CA GLU A 623 -9.08 -22.42 11.73
C GLU A 623 -8.92 -22.04 13.21
N THR A 624 -7.67 -21.90 13.66
CA THR A 624 -7.34 -21.47 15.02
C THR A 624 -7.78 -20.02 15.26
N ALA A 625 -7.56 -19.13 14.29
CA ALA A 625 -8.02 -17.74 14.36
C ALA A 625 -9.56 -17.63 14.54
N VAL A 626 -10.32 -18.46 13.81
CA VAL A 626 -11.78 -18.53 13.96
C VAL A 626 -12.17 -19.06 15.35
N ALA A 627 -11.44 -20.04 15.89
CA ALA A 627 -11.68 -20.56 17.23
C ALA A 627 -11.39 -19.51 18.31
N ASP A 628 -10.32 -18.75 18.18
CA ASP A 628 -9.95 -17.66 19.09
C ASP A 628 -11.01 -16.55 19.07
N ALA A 629 -11.46 -16.11 17.89
CA ALA A 629 -12.53 -15.11 17.76
C ALA A 629 -13.88 -15.60 18.34
N ARG A 630 -14.22 -16.90 18.19
CA ARG A 630 -15.41 -17.49 18.84
C ARG A 630 -15.28 -17.54 20.35
N ARG A 631 -14.08 -17.81 20.87
CA ARG A 631 -13.81 -17.76 22.31
C ARG A 631 -13.98 -16.33 22.84
N MET A 632 -13.44 -15.34 22.14
CA MET A 632 -13.65 -13.93 22.46
C MET A 632 -15.15 -13.58 22.51
N GLN A 633 -15.92 -13.98 21.48
CA GLN A 633 -17.37 -13.78 21.44
C GLN A 633 -18.09 -14.43 22.62
N ALA A 634 -17.74 -15.67 22.97
CA ALA A 634 -18.32 -16.40 24.09
C ALA A 634 -18.00 -15.75 25.45
N THR A 635 -16.74 -15.31 25.64
CA THR A 635 -16.30 -14.60 26.85
C THR A 635 -17.08 -13.30 27.04
N LEU A 636 -17.27 -12.50 25.99
CA LEU A 636 -18.06 -11.28 26.05
C LEU A 636 -19.55 -11.60 26.35
N ALA A 637 -20.11 -12.59 25.67
CA ALA A 637 -21.52 -12.98 25.81
C ALA A 637 -21.86 -13.48 27.23
N ALA A 638 -20.89 -14.06 27.94
CA ALA A 638 -21.04 -14.54 29.31
C ALA A 638 -21.09 -13.41 30.37
N THR A 639 -20.74 -12.17 29.99
CA THR A 639 -20.86 -11.01 30.91
C THR A 639 -22.33 -10.68 31.18
N ASP A 640 -22.64 -10.30 32.42
CA ASP A 640 -23.96 -9.83 32.82
C ASP A 640 -24.28 -8.51 32.09
N PRO A 641 -25.33 -8.41 31.26
CA PRO A 641 -25.67 -7.18 30.58
C PRO A 641 -25.91 -5.98 31.52
N ALA A 642 -26.33 -6.22 32.77
CA ALA A 642 -26.66 -5.17 33.73
C ALA A 642 -25.41 -4.46 34.32
N THR A 643 -24.23 -5.05 34.17
CA THR A 643 -22.97 -4.47 34.68
C THR A 643 -22.31 -3.51 33.68
N TRP A 644 -22.81 -3.42 32.45
CA TRP A 644 -22.31 -2.51 31.43
C TRP A 644 -22.84 -1.09 31.65
N THR A 645 -21.97 -0.11 31.45
CA THR A 645 -22.29 1.32 31.57
C THR A 645 -23.32 1.78 30.52
N ASP A 646 -23.24 1.23 29.31
CA ASP A 646 -24.17 1.47 28.20
C ASP A 646 -24.51 0.13 27.51
N PRO A 647 -25.78 -0.30 27.49
CA PRO A 647 -26.22 -1.46 26.72
C PRO A 647 -25.87 -1.37 25.22
N GLY A 648 -25.84 -0.16 24.65
CA GLY A 648 -25.45 0.07 23.26
C GLY A 648 -23.97 -0.22 22.98
N LEU A 649 -23.07 0.11 23.92
CA LEU A 649 -21.65 -0.26 23.82
C LEU A 649 -21.45 -1.78 23.90
N ARG A 650 -22.18 -2.47 24.78
CA ARG A 650 -22.15 -3.95 24.84
C ARG A 650 -22.57 -4.57 23.52
N GLN A 651 -23.68 -4.08 22.94
CA GLN A 651 -24.19 -4.60 21.67
C GLN A 651 -23.19 -4.35 20.53
N ARG A 652 -22.63 -3.14 20.40
CA ARG A 652 -21.60 -2.84 19.40
C ARG A 652 -20.37 -3.75 19.51
N PHE A 653 -19.92 -4.05 20.73
CA PHE A 653 -18.82 -4.98 20.94
C PHE A 653 -19.21 -6.42 20.52
N ALA A 654 -20.42 -6.87 20.87
CA ALA A 654 -20.92 -8.17 20.44
C ALA A 654 -21.05 -8.29 18.91
N ASP A 655 -21.54 -7.24 18.25
CA ASP A 655 -21.68 -7.17 16.79
C ASP A 655 -20.30 -7.18 16.10
N THR A 656 -19.34 -6.46 16.68
CA THR A 656 -17.93 -6.46 16.24
C THR A 656 -17.32 -7.86 16.28
N LEU A 657 -17.50 -8.59 17.39
CA LEU A 657 -17.00 -9.97 17.51
C LEU A 657 -17.74 -10.93 16.57
N ALA A 658 -19.03 -10.71 16.32
CA ALA A 658 -19.77 -11.50 15.32
C ALA A 658 -19.29 -11.23 13.88
N TYR A 659 -18.94 -9.98 13.58
CA TYR A 659 -18.30 -9.60 12.32
C TYR A 659 -16.93 -10.26 12.16
N GLU A 660 -16.07 -10.16 13.18
CA GLU A 660 -14.74 -10.79 13.17
C GLU A 660 -14.83 -12.31 12.94
N VAL A 661 -15.68 -13.03 13.67
CA VAL A 661 -15.88 -14.47 13.46
C VAL A 661 -16.31 -14.79 12.03
N ASN A 662 -17.24 -14.00 11.47
CA ASN A 662 -17.74 -14.23 10.12
C ASN A 662 -16.70 -13.90 9.04
N LEU A 663 -15.95 -12.80 9.20
CA LEU A 663 -14.85 -12.41 8.32
C LEU A 663 -13.75 -13.47 8.34
N LEU A 664 -13.26 -13.86 9.52
CA LEU A 664 -12.18 -14.83 9.66
C LEU A 664 -12.58 -16.22 9.16
N ASP A 665 -13.85 -16.64 9.32
CA ASP A 665 -14.33 -17.91 8.75
C ASP A 665 -14.35 -17.87 7.21
N THR A 666 -14.75 -16.74 6.64
CA THR A 666 -14.72 -16.51 5.18
C THR A 666 -13.29 -16.54 4.65
N LEU A 667 -12.36 -15.85 5.32
CA LEU A 667 -10.95 -15.79 4.96
C LEU A 667 -10.25 -17.15 5.17
N SER A 668 -10.60 -17.92 6.20
CA SER A 668 -10.10 -19.28 6.41
C SER A 668 -10.51 -20.25 5.30
N ALA A 669 -11.76 -20.16 4.84
CA ALA A 669 -12.23 -20.92 3.68
C ALA A 669 -11.49 -20.49 2.40
N TYR A 670 -11.30 -19.19 2.20
CA TYR A 670 -10.56 -18.65 1.06
C TYR A 670 -9.10 -19.10 1.04
N ARG A 671 -8.40 -19.00 2.17
CA ARG A 671 -7.04 -19.48 2.40
C ARG A 671 -6.88 -20.93 1.96
N THR A 672 -7.78 -21.79 2.44
CA THR A 672 -7.75 -23.21 2.12
C THR A 672 -7.93 -23.44 0.61
N MET A 673 -8.87 -22.71 -0.01
CA MET A 673 -9.13 -22.82 -1.45
C MET A 673 -7.89 -22.47 -2.28
N VAL A 674 -7.25 -21.31 -2.03
CA VAL A 674 -6.12 -20.84 -2.84
C VAL A 674 -4.86 -21.67 -2.64
N LEU A 675 -4.55 -22.08 -1.40
CA LEU A 675 -3.37 -22.90 -1.12
C LEU A 675 -3.49 -24.31 -1.72
N ARG A 676 -4.69 -24.91 -1.69
CA ARG A 676 -4.92 -26.23 -2.29
C ARG A 676 -4.96 -26.18 -3.81
N HIS A 677 -5.47 -25.10 -4.40
CA HIS A 677 -5.39 -24.89 -5.85
C HIS A 677 -3.94 -24.78 -6.32
N ALA A 678 -3.12 -23.94 -5.69
CA ALA A 678 -1.71 -23.82 -6.01
C ALA A 678 -0.94 -25.14 -5.77
N GLN A 679 -1.28 -25.89 -4.71
CA GLN A 679 -0.73 -27.23 -4.48
C GLN A 679 -1.08 -28.21 -5.61
N TRP A 680 -2.29 -28.16 -6.15
CA TRP A 680 -2.66 -28.94 -7.31
C TRP A 680 -1.89 -28.51 -8.57
N LEU A 681 -1.69 -27.20 -8.79
CA LEU A 681 -0.90 -26.70 -9.93
C LEU A 681 0.55 -27.20 -9.90
N ASP A 682 1.15 -27.21 -8.71
CA ASP A 682 2.53 -27.67 -8.49
C ASP A 682 2.68 -29.19 -8.62
N THR A 683 1.78 -29.95 -7.98
CA THR A 683 1.94 -31.40 -7.78
C THR A 683 1.10 -32.27 -8.72
N GLY A 684 0.00 -31.74 -9.28
CA GLY A 684 -1.01 -32.51 -9.97
C GLY A 684 -1.82 -33.46 -9.08
N SER A 685 -1.71 -33.35 -7.75
CA SER A 685 -2.34 -34.26 -6.80
C SER A 685 -3.88 -34.24 -6.87
N ALA A 686 -4.48 -35.43 -6.97
CA ALA A 686 -5.94 -35.57 -6.93
C ALA A 686 -6.51 -35.16 -5.56
N SER A 687 -5.82 -35.47 -4.45
CA SER A 687 -6.28 -35.08 -3.11
C SER A 687 -6.26 -33.57 -2.92
N ALA A 688 -5.22 -32.88 -3.44
CA ALA A 688 -5.16 -31.41 -3.40
C ALA A 688 -6.29 -30.79 -4.21
N ARG A 689 -6.59 -31.34 -5.40
CA ARG A 689 -7.71 -30.89 -6.24
C ARG A 689 -9.06 -31.09 -5.55
N ASP A 690 -9.29 -32.25 -4.95
CA ASP A 690 -10.56 -32.55 -4.28
C ASP A 690 -10.74 -31.66 -3.03
N ALA A 691 -9.65 -31.41 -2.27
CA ALA A 691 -9.64 -30.47 -1.15
C ALA A 691 -9.88 -29.02 -1.60
N TRP A 692 -9.30 -28.60 -2.73
CA TRP A 692 -9.56 -27.29 -3.33
C TRP A 692 -11.05 -27.09 -3.62
N HIS A 693 -11.71 -28.02 -4.32
CA HIS A 693 -13.15 -27.88 -4.64
C HIS A 693 -14.06 -27.92 -3.41
N ALA A 694 -13.69 -28.69 -2.38
CA ALA A 694 -14.42 -28.68 -1.11
C ALA A 694 -14.30 -27.29 -0.43
N ALA A 695 -13.10 -26.73 -0.38
CA ALA A 695 -12.85 -25.41 0.17
C ALA A 695 -13.52 -24.29 -0.65
N GLU A 696 -13.54 -24.41 -1.97
CA GLU A 696 -14.23 -23.49 -2.88
C GLU A 696 -15.74 -23.41 -2.56
N THR A 697 -16.38 -24.56 -2.32
CA THR A 697 -17.81 -24.61 -1.95
C THR A 697 -18.06 -23.91 -0.61
N ARG A 698 -17.18 -24.13 0.38
CA ARG A 698 -17.24 -23.46 1.69
C ARG A 698 -17.05 -21.95 1.52
N TYR A 699 -16.04 -21.53 0.75
CA TYR A 699 -15.74 -20.13 0.49
C TYR A 699 -16.91 -19.41 -0.15
N ARG A 700 -17.51 -19.95 -1.22
CA ARG A 700 -18.68 -19.35 -1.88
C ARG A 700 -19.82 -19.12 -0.88
N THR A 701 -20.12 -20.13 -0.06
CA THR A 701 -21.18 -20.05 0.96
C THR A 701 -20.88 -18.98 2.01
N ALA A 702 -19.66 -18.99 2.58
CA ALA A 702 -19.23 -18.05 3.61
C ALA A 702 -19.18 -16.61 3.08
N ARG A 703 -18.59 -16.41 1.90
CA ARG A 703 -18.52 -15.11 1.22
C ARG A 703 -19.91 -14.55 0.93
N ASP A 704 -20.81 -15.36 0.38
CA ASP A 704 -22.17 -14.90 0.10
C ASP A 704 -22.93 -14.54 1.40
N GLN A 705 -22.69 -15.26 2.49
CA GLN A 705 -23.23 -14.91 3.80
C GLN A 705 -22.63 -13.60 4.31
N HIS A 706 -21.32 -13.42 4.23
CA HIS A 706 -20.62 -12.21 4.67
C HIS A 706 -21.12 -10.98 3.89
N VAL A 707 -21.16 -11.06 2.57
CA VAL A 707 -21.67 -9.96 1.72
C VAL A 707 -23.14 -9.66 2.00
N ARG A 708 -23.98 -10.67 2.23
CA ARG A 708 -25.39 -10.45 2.60
C ARG A 708 -25.54 -9.79 3.98
N ALA A 709 -24.70 -10.16 4.95
CA ALA A 709 -24.77 -9.63 6.30
C ALA A 709 -24.24 -8.19 6.38
N TYR A 710 -23.15 -7.89 5.67
CA TYR A 710 -22.33 -6.70 5.90
C TYR A 710 -22.19 -5.77 4.69
N GLY A 711 -22.65 -6.16 3.50
CA GLY A 711 -22.45 -5.38 2.27
C GLY A 711 -23.12 -4.00 2.24
N GLY A 712 -24.06 -3.72 3.15
CA GLY A 712 -24.69 -2.40 3.32
C GLY A 712 -24.35 -1.71 4.65
N ASP A 713 -23.56 -2.37 5.49
CA ASP A 713 -23.14 -1.86 6.79
C ASP A 713 -21.95 -0.92 6.59
N VAL A 714 -22.03 0.29 7.15
CA VAL A 714 -20.96 1.28 7.05
C VAL A 714 -20.00 1.23 8.23
N ASP A 715 -20.41 0.65 9.37
CA ASP A 715 -19.58 0.51 10.56
C ASP A 715 -18.78 -0.80 10.52
N LEU A 716 -19.36 -1.85 9.94
CA LEU A 716 -18.76 -3.18 9.78
C LEU A 716 -18.91 -3.68 8.33
N PRO A 717 -18.33 -3.00 7.32
CA PRO A 717 -18.56 -3.29 5.91
C PRO A 717 -17.94 -4.64 5.49
N ALA A 718 -18.56 -5.25 4.47
CA ALA A 718 -17.99 -6.45 3.85
C ALA A 718 -16.67 -6.15 3.13
N TYR A 719 -15.71 -7.08 3.22
CA TYR A 719 -14.48 -7.02 2.42
C TYR A 719 -14.78 -7.14 0.90
N ASN A 720 -13.89 -6.60 0.08
CA ASN A 720 -14.02 -6.64 -1.37
C ASN A 720 -13.47 -7.95 -1.95
N PHE A 721 -14.38 -8.87 -2.29
CA PHE A 721 -14.05 -10.19 -2.86
C PHE A 721 -13.99 -10.21 -4.39
N THR A 722 -14.06 -9.06 -5.08
CA THR A 722 -14.10 -9.03 -6.55
C THR A 722 -12.89 -9.71 -7.19
N ALA A 723 -11.68 -9.42 -6.68
CA ALA A 723 -10.46 -10.01 -7.22
C ALA A 723 -10.40 -11.52 -6.98
N ALA A 724 -10.69 -11.96 -5.76
CA ALA A 724 -10.84 -13.38 -5.40
C ALA A 724 -11.82 -14.14 -6.30
N ASP A 725 -13.00 -13.57 -6.56
CA ASP A 725 -14.02 -14.17 -7.43
C ASP A 725 -13.57 -14.27 -8.90
N LEU A 726 -12.85 -13.24 -9.38
CA LEU A 726 -12.24 -13.28 -10.70
C LEU A 726 -11.23 -14.42 -10.78
N GLY A 727 -10.29 -14.50 -9.82
CA GLY A 727 -9.27 -15.56 -9.72
C GLY A 727 -9.87 -16.96 -9.67
N MET A 728 -10.83 -17.19 -8.77
CA MET A 728 -11.57 -18.45 -8.64
C MET A 728 -12.22 -18.87 -9.97
N THR A 729 -12.87 -17.94 -10.68
CA THR A 729 -13.48 -18.25 -11.98
C THR A 729 -12.45 -18.70 -13.04
N ARG A 730 -11.18 -18.26 -12.94
CA ARG A 730 -10.10 -18.71 -13.84
C ARG A 730 -9.59 -20.07 -13.39
N ALA A 731 -9.39 -20.26 -12.08
CA ALA A 731 -9.01 -21.52 -11.48
C ALA A 731 -9.97 -22.66 -11.91
N ASP A 732 -11.29 -22.44 -11.81
CA ASP A 732 -12.33 -23.42 -12.21
C ASP A 732 -12.21 -23.86 -13.68
N ARG A 733 -11.69 -22.98 -14.55
CA ARG A 733 -11.53 -23.24 -15.97
C ARG A 733 -10.23 -23.98 -16.30
N ASP A 734 -9.24 -24.03 -15.40
CA ASP A 734 -7.93 -24.64 -15.66
C ASP A 734 -8.02 -26.10 -16.12
N PRO A 735 -8.80 -27.00 -15.47
CA PRO A 735 -8.90 -28.39 -15.92
C PRO A 735 -9.46 -28.51 -17.34
N LEU A 736 -10.50 -27.71 -17.67
CA LEU A 736 -11.08 -27.70 -19.01
C LEU A 736 -10.09 -27.15 -20.04
N MET A 737 -9.38 -26.06 -19.70
CA MET A 737 -8.38 -25.48 -20.59
C MET A 737 -7.21 -26.45 -20.85
N ALA A 738 -6.78 -27.21 -19.83
CA ALA A 738 -5.79 -28.27 -19.99
C ALA A 738 -6.26 -29.35 -20.97
N TRP A 739 -7.52 -29.81 -20.85
CA TRP A 739 -8.11 -30.78 -21.77
C TRP A 739 -8.25 -30.24 -23.20
N LEU A 740 -8.67 -28.98 -23.36
CA LEU A 740 -8.72 -28.33 -24.68
C LEU A 740 -7.32 -28.21 -25.30
N ALA A 741 -6.30 -27.91 -24.49
CA ALA A 741 -4.92 -27.87 -24.97
C ALA A 741 -4.43 -29.24 -25.45
N ARG A 742 -4.69 -30.31 -24.68
CA ARG A 742 -4.38 -31.70 -25.05
C ARG A 742 -5.12 -32.11 -26.32
N GLY A 743 -6.42 -31.84 -26.39
CA GLY A 743 -7.26 -32.17 -27.54
C GLY A 743 -6.79 -31.46 -28.81
N LEU A 744 -6.42 -30.17 -28.72
CA LEU A 744 -5.89 -29.41 -29.84
C LEU A 744 -4.50 -29.89 -30.27
N LEU A 745 -3.62 -30.24 -29.33
CA LEU A 745 -2.32 -30.86 -29.65
C LEU A 745 -2.50 -32.18 -30.39
N LEU A 746 -3.37 -33.06 -29.89
CA LEU A 746 -3.68 -34.33 -30.52
C LEU A 746 -4.28 -34.12 -31.92
N LEU A 747 -5.20 -33.17 -32.08
CA LEU A 747 -5.79 -32.83 -33.38
C LEU A 747 -4.72 -32.33 -34.36
N VAL A 748 -3.84 -31.42 -33.94
CA VAL A 748 -2.73 -30.95 -34.77
C VAL A 748 -1.83 -32.12 -35.18
N LEU A 749 -1.47 -33.01 -34.25
CA LEU A 749 -0.67 -34.19 -34.53
C LEU A 749 -1.35 -35.13 -35.53
N LEU A 750 -2.63 -35.48 -35.30
CA LEU A 750 -3.42 -36.36 -36.17
C LEU A 750 -3.54 -35.79 -37.58
N VAL A 751 -3.79 -34.48 -37.72
CA VAL A 751 -3.86 -33.81 -39.02
C VAL A 751 -2.52 -33.88 -39.75
N LEU A 752 -1.41 -33.63 -39.06
CA LEU A 752 -0.07 -33.68 -39.66
C LEU A 752 0.34 -35.11 -40.06
N VAL A 753 -0.01 -36.11 -39.26
CA VAL A 753 0.24 -37.53 -39.56
C VAL A 753 -0.63 -38.01 -40.73
N ALA A 754 -1.92 -37.69 -40.73
CA ALA A 754 -2.85 -38.07 -41.80
C ALA A 754 -2.54 -37.37 -43.13
N ARG A 755 -1.86 -36.21 -43.08
CA ARG A 755 -1.54 -35.38 -44.26
C ARG A 755 -0.04 -35.11 -44.34
N PRO A 756 0.78 -36.13 -44.66
CA PRO A 756 2.24 -36.01 -44.67
C PRO A 756 2.76 -35.01 -45.71
N ARG A 757 1.99 -34.69 -46.76
CA ARG A 757 2.32 -33.65 -47.74
C ARG A 757 2.13 -32.24 -47.16
N ALA A 758 1.03 -32.00 -46.43
CA ALA A 758 0.82 -30.74 -45.71
C ALA A 758 1.88 -30.57 -44.60
N ALA A 759 2.18 -31.62 -43.84
CA ALA A 759 3.22 -31.61 -42.82
C ALA A 759 4.61 -31.31 -43.39
N ARG A 760 4.98 -31.96 -44.52
CA ARG A 760 6.22 -31.63 -45.24
C ARG A 760 6.25 -30.17 -45.70
N THR A 761 5.14 -29.65 -46.23
CA THR A 761 5.05 -28.26 -46.69
C THR A 761 5.26 -27.26 -45.54
N LEU A 762 4.68 -27.52 -44.36
CA LEU A 762 4.89 -26.70 -43.15
C LEU A 762 6.34 -26.82 -42.65
N ALA A 763 6.92 -28.02 -42.63
CA ALA A 763 8.32 -28.24 -42.23
C ALA A 763 9.32 -27.55 -43.18
N ASP A 764 9.09 -27.63 -44.49
CA ASP A 764 9.87 -26.91 -45.49
C ASP A 764 9.68 -25.40 -45.34
N GLY A 765 8.46 -24.93 -45.07
CA GLY A 765 8.19 -23.52 -44.79
C GLY A 765 8.94 -22.98 -43.56
N LEU A 766 9.11 -23.81 -42.52
CA LEU A 766 9.80 -23.47 -41.28
C LEU A 766 11.32 -23.41 -41.44
N LEU A 767 11.93 -24.42 -42.08
CA LEU A 767 13.38 -24.64 -42.04
C LEU A 767 14.06 -24.47 -43.40
N ARG A 768 13.37 -24.85 -44.48
CA ARG A 768 13.93 -25.02 -45.84
C ARG A 768 13.01 -24.40 -46.90
N PRO A 769 12.75 -23.09 -46.86
CA PRO A 769 11.77 -22.47 -47.75
C PRO A 769 12.10 -22.68 -49.24
N ALA A 770 13.37 -22.94 -49.59
CA ALA A 770 13.80 -23.30 -50.95
C ALA A 770 13.22 -24.62 -51.48
N ARG A 771 12.67 -25.47 -50.60
CA ARG A 771 12.04 -26.76 -50.93
C ARG A 771 10.51 -26.71 -50.89
N LEU A 772 9.92 -25.54 -50.63
CA LEU A 772 8.47 -25.38 -50.63
C LEU A 772 7.88 -25.77 -51.99
N THR A 773 7.04 -26.79 -51.99
CA THR A 773 6.28 -27.25 -53.17
C THR A 773 4.81 -26.96 -52.95
N ARG A 774 4.06 -26.73 -54.04
CA ARG A 774 2.62 -26.48 -53.95
C ARG A 774 1.89 -27.80 -53.68
N PRO A 775 1.17 -27.92 -52.56
CA PRO A 775 0.44 -29.13 -52.27
C PRO A 775 -0.94 -29.11 -52.96
N GLY A 776 -1.64 -30.25 -52.97
CA GLY A 776 -2.99 -30.35 -53.56
C GLY A 776 -4.01 -29.44 -52.86
N ARG A 777 -5.22 -29.26 -53.44
CA ARG A 777 -6.24 -28.31 -52.91
C ARG A 777 -6.52 -28.48 -51.42
N LEU A 778 -6.68 -29.73 -50.97
CA LEU A 778 -6.98 -30.05 -49.57
C LEU A 778 -5.78 -29.79 -48.65
N ASP A 779 -4.59 -30.26 -49.02
CA ASP A 779 -3.37 -30.02 -48.25
C ASP A 779 -3.04 -28.51 -48.18
N ARG A 780 -3.34 -27.75 -49.25
CA ARG A 780 -3.22 -26.29 -49.27
C ARG A 780 -4.18 -25.63 -48.28
N ALA A 781 -5.43 -26.08 -48.20
CA ALA A 781 -6.37 -25.58 -47.21
C ALA A 781 -5.88 -25.85 -45.78
N ILE A 782 -5.26 -27.01 -45.54
CA ILE A 782 -4.69 -27.37 -44.22
C ILE A 782 -3.49 -26.48 -43.87
N VAL A 783 -2.54 -26.29 -44.79
CA VAL A 783 -1.35 -25.43 -44.58
C VAL A 783 -1.75 -24.00 -44.22
N LEU A 784 -2.88 -23.50 -44.72
CA LEU A 784 -3.38 -22.16 -44.45
C LEU A 784 -4.30 -22.10 -43.21
N GLY A 785 -5.20 -23.06 -43.06
CA GLY A 785 -6.23 -23.06 -42.02
C GLY A 785 -5.76 -23.57 -40.67
N LEU A 786 -4.96 -24.64 -40.63
CA LEU A 786 -4.52 -25.27 -39.38
C LEU A 786 -3.74 -24.28 -38.47
N PRO A 787 -2.79 -23.48 -38.97
CA PRO A 787 -2.11 -22.49 -38.14
C PRO A 787 -3.04 -21.40 -37.59
N VAL A 788 -4.02 -20.94 -38.38
CA VAL A 788 -4.98 -19.92 -37.94
C VAL A 788 -5.83 -20.45 -36.79
N VAL A 789 -6.39 -21.65 -36.94
CA VAL A 789 -7.15 -22.32 -35.88
C VAL A 789 -6.27 -22.52 -34.64
N ALA A 790 -5.04 -23.00 -34.81
CA ALA A 790 -4.11 -23.21 -33.71
C ALA A 790 -3.77 -21.92 -32.96
N VAL A 791 -3.52 -20.81 -33.67
CA VAL A 791 -3.26 -19.51 -33.04
C VAL A 791 -4.48 -19.03 -32.28
N VAL A 792 -5.64 -18.93 -32.92
CA VAL A 792 -6.86 -18.43 -32.28
C VAL A 792 -7.22 -19.26 -31.06
N ALA A 793 -7.30 -20.58 -31.21
CA ALA A 793 -7.66 -21.47 -30.11
C ALA A 793 -6.60 -21.47 -28.99
N SER A 794 -5.30 -21.50 -29.31
CA SER A 794 -4.26 -21.46 -28.25
C SER A 794 -4.27 -20.17 -27.44
N ARG A 795 -4.56 -19.00 -28.05
CA ARG A 795 -4.66 -17.73 -27.31
C ARG A 795 -5.95 -17.64 -26.51
N ALA A 796 -7.05 -18.18 -27.03
CA ALA A 796 -8.30 -18.25 -26.29
C ALA A 796 -8.16 -19.17 -25.07
N ILE A 797 -7.52 -20.34 -25.22
CA ILE A 797 -7.22 -21.25 -24.11
C ILE A 797 -6.32 -20.57 -23.07
N LEU A 798 -5.20 -19.96 -23.48
CA LEU A 798 -4.28 -19.24 -22.57
C LEU A 798 -4.98 -18.17 -21.71
N THR A 799 -6.04 -17.57 -22.23
CA THR A 799 -6.78 -16.49 -21.57
C THR A 799 -8.10 -16.96 -20.96
N TRP A 800 -8.29 -18.28 -20.79
CA TRP A 800 -9.52 -18.90 -20.29
C TRP A 800 -10.79 -18.47 -21.05
N PHE A 801 -10.67 -18.00 -22.30
CA PHE A 801 -11.73 -17.34 -23.06
C PHE A 801 -12.33 -16.11 -22.36
N ALA A 802 -11.54 -15.43 -21.52
CA ALA A 802 -11.96 -14.29 -20.69
C ALA A 802 -11.29 -12.96 -21.06
N ALA A 803 -10.29 -12.94 -21.96
CA ALA A 803 -9.51 -11.73 -22.25
C ALA A 803 -9.58 -11.26 -23.71
N PRO A 804 -10.70 -10.63 -24.14
CA PRO A 804 -10.83 -10.09 -25.48
C PRO A 804 -9.77 -9.03 -25.81
N ALA A 805 -9.32 -8.21 -24.86
CA ALA A 805 -8.29 -7.21 -25.11
C ALA A 805 -6.95 -7.87 -25.51
N HIS A 806 -6.59 -8.97 -24.83
CA HIS A 806 -5.41 -9.76 -25.19
C HIS A 806 -5.54 -10.36 -26.60
N LEU A 807 -6.73 -10.87 -26.96
CA LEU A 807 -6.98 -11.43 -28.29
C LEU A 807 -6.91 -10.36 -29.38
N VAL A 808 -7.49 -9.17 -29.16
CA VAL A 808 -7.43 -8.06 -30.12
C VAL A 808 -5.99 -7.68 -30.42
N VAL A 809 -5.15 -7.49 -29.40
CA VAL A 809 -3.75 -7.10 -29.58
C VAL A 809 -2.95 -8.23 -30.25
N THR A 810 -3.06 -9.47 -29.77
CA THR A 810 -2.23 -10.58 -30.25
C THR A 810 -2.66 -11.10 -31.62
N LEU A 811 -3.95 -11.35 -31.84
CA LEU A 811 -4.48 -11.81 -33.13
C LEU A 811 -4.42 -10.69 -34.17
N GLY A 812 -4.68 -9.45 -33.75
CA GLY A 812 -4.51 -8.25 -34.58
C GLY A 812 -3.08 -8.11 -35.09
N GLY A 813 -2.08 -8.27 -34.22
CA GLY A 813 -0.67 -8.25 -34.61
C GLY A 813 -0.31 -9.30 -35.68
N TRP A 814 -0.76 -10.55 -35.50
CA TRP A 814 -0.58 -11.61 -36.52
C TRP A 814 -1.28 -11.29 -37.83
N ALA A 815 -2.54 -10.85 -37.78
CA ALA A 815 -3.32 -10.50 -38.96
C ALA A 815 -2.68 -9.34 -39.73
N LEU A 816 -2.28 -8.28 -39.03
CA LEU A 816 -1.62 -7.12 -39.61
C LEU A 816 -0.27 -7.48 -40.24
N PHE A 817 0.55 -8.32 -39.60
CA PHE A 817 1.80 -8.79 -40.18
C PHE A 817 1.57 -9.51 -41.51
N VAL A 818 0.59 -10.43 -41.54
CA VAL A 818 0.24 -11.19 -42.74
C VAL A 818 -0.35 -10.30 -43.84
N LEU A 819 -1.27 -9.39 -43.48
CA LEU A 819 -1.97 -8.49 -44.39
C LEU A 819 -1.03 -7.44 -44.98
N ALA A 820 -0.20 -6.78 -44.15
CA ALA A 820 0.76 -5.80 -44.61
C ALA A 820 1.78 -6.43 -45.58
N GLY A 821 2.33 -7.60 -45.24
CA GLY A 821 3.20 -8.35 -46.15
C GLY A 821 2.49 -8.71 -47.46
N ARG A 822 1.23 -9.16 -47.39
CA ARG A 822 0.41 -9.49 -48.57
C ARG A 822 0.13 -8.29 -49.46
N LEU A 823 -0.14 -7.13 -48.89
CA LEU A 823 -0.41 -5.90 -49.64
C LEU A 823 0.84 -5.47 -50.42
N VAL A 824 2.02 -5.53 -49.80
CA VAL A 824 3.30 -5.20 -50.45
C VAL A 824 3.69 -6.22 -51.54
N LEU A 825 3.34 -7.49 -51.36
CA LEU A 825 3.56 -8.54 -52.37
C LEU A 825 2.72 -8.37 -53.65
N GLY A 826 1.66 -7.55 -53.62
CA GLY A 826 0.84 -7.23 -54.81
C GLY A 826 0.12 -8.45 -55.39
N ARG A 827 0.04 -8.58 -56.73
CA ARG A 827 -0.67 -9.71 -57.40
C ARG A 827 0.16 -11.01 -57.49
N GLY A 828 1.35 -11.07 -56.90
CA GLY A 828 2.22 -12.25 -56.94
C GLY A 828 1.70 -13.45 -56.13
N ASP A 829 2.29 -14.63 -56.34
CA ASP A 829 1.95 -15.82 -55.55
C ASP A 829 2.43 -15.65 -54.09
N ALA A 830 1.47 -15.42 -53.20
CA ALA A 830 1.72 -15.25 -51.76
C ALA A 830 1.70 -16.58 -50.98
N PHE A 831 1.48 -17.73 -51.64
CA PHE A 831 1.42 -19.01 -50.93
C PHE A 831 2.68 -19.33 -50.10
N PRO A 832 3.93 -19.16 -50.60
CA PRO A 832 5.13 -19.39 -49.80
C PRO A 832 5.20 -18.52 -48.54
N TRP A 833 4.77 -17.25 -48.64
CA TRP A 833 4.68 -16.33 -47.50
C TRP A 833 3.71 -16.86 -46.44
N TYR A 834 2.49 -17.23 -46.83
CA TYR A 834 1.50 -17.76 -45.91
C TYR A 834 1.92 -19.09 -45.29
N ALA A 835 2.50 -19.99 -46.08
CA ALA A 835 2.96 -21.30 -45.60
C ALA A 835 4.10 -21.16 -44.58
N THR A 836 5.06 -20.26 -44.81
CA THR A 836 6.16 -20.01 -43.87
C THR A 836 5.68 -19.32 -42.59
N VAL A 837 4.88 -18.25 -42.70
CA VAL A 837 4.34 -17.56 -41.52
C VAL A 837 3.43 -18.50 -40.71
N GLY A 838 2.57 -19.26 -41.39
CA GLY A 838 1.73 -20.28 -40.79
C GLY A 838 2.52 -21.40 -40.11
N ALA A 839 3.64 -21.84 -40.68
CA ALA A 839 4.50 -22.85 -40.05
C ALA A 839 5.12 -22.35 -38.73
N VAL A 840 5.63 -21.11 -38.71
CA VAL A 840 6.16 -20.50 -37.47
C VAL A 840 5.05 -20.32 -36.43
N ALA A 841 3.89 -19.81 -36.85
CA ALA A 841 2.73 -19.63 -35.99
C ALA A 841 2.27 -20.96 -35.37
N LEU A 842 2.22 -22.04 -36.16
CA LEU A 842 1.84 -23.38 -35.70
C LEU A 842 2.82 -23.91 -34.65
N VAL A 843 4.14 -23.81 -34.88
CA VAL A 843 5.15 -24.28 -33.90
C VAL A 843 5.05 -23.48 -32.59
N ARG A 844 4.84 -22.15 -32.67
CA ARG A 844 4.62 -21.32 -31.47
C ARG A 844 3.36 -21.72 -30.72
N SER A 845 2.28 -22.05 -31.43
CA SER A 845 1.04 -22.54 -30.82
C SER A 845 1.23 -23.92 -30.20
N VAL A 846 1.94 -24.84 -30.85
CA VAL A 846 2.26 -26.16 -30.27
C VAL A 846 3.10 -26.01 -29.01
N LEU A 847 4.12 -25.15 -29.01
CA LEU A 847 4.93 -24.85 -27.81
C LEU A 847 4.07 -24.34 -26.66
N LEU A 848 3.17 -23.38 -26.93
CA LEU A 848 2.25 -22.87 -25.92
C LEU A 848 1.30 -23.96 -25.42
N LEU A 849 0.65 -24.71 -26.32
CA LEU A 849 -0.28 -25.75 -25.93
C LEU A 849 0.41 -26.86 -25.12
N ALA A 850 1.68 -27.15 -25.40
CA ALA A 850 2.46 -28.14 -24.65
C ALA A 850 2.65 -27.73 -23.18
N VAL A 851 2.89 -26.44 -22.91
CA VAL A 851 3.00 -25.96 -21.52
C VAL A 851 1.65 -25.77 -20.83
N LEU A 852 0.57 -25.60 -21.59
CA LEU A 852 -0.81 -25.54 -21.06
C LEU A 852 -1.41 -26.93 -20.81
N ALA A 853 -0.90 -27.98 -21.46
CA ALA A 853 -1.47 -29.32 -21.39
C ALA A 853 -1.50 -29.94 -19.97
N PRO A 854 -0.52 -29.71 -19.07
CA PRO A 854 -0.57 -30.31 -17.73
C PRO A 854 -1.73 -29.78 -16.88
N HIS A 855 -1.75 -28.48 -16.59
CA HIS A 855 -2.71 -27.88 -15.64
C HIS A 855 -3.32 -26.58 -16.18
N GLY A 856 -3.42 -26.41 -17.50
CA GLY A 856 -4.05 -25.25 -18.11
C GLY A 856 -3.21 -23.98 -17.96
N PRO A 857 -3.82 -22.80 -18.14
CA PRO A 857 -3.12 -21.53 -18.00
C PRO A 857 -2.69 -21.23 -16.57
N GLY A 858 -3.43 -21.67 -15.54
CA GLY A 858 -2.99 -21.57 -14.14
C GLY A 858 -1.64 -22.24 -13.92
N GLY A 859 -1.46 -23.47 -14.41
CA GLY A 859 -0.16 -24.16 -14.31
C GLY A 859 0.98 -23.49 -15.08
N TYR A 860 0.65 -22.85 -16.21
CA TYR A 860 1.63 -22.05 -16.96
C TYR A 860 2.05 -20.81 -16.18
N TRP A 861 1.11 -20.06 -15.61
CA TRP A 861 1.40 -18.86 -14.82
C TRP A 861 2.10 -19.19 -13.51
N TYR A 862 1.67 -20.26 -12.82
CA TYR A 862 2.36 -20.80 -11.65
C TYR A 862 3.85 -21.03 -11.90
N ALA A 863 4.17 -21.81 -12.95
CA ALA A 863 5.56 -22.06 -13.32
C ALA A 863 6.26 -20.79 -13.82
N PHE A 864 5.53 -19.87 -14.45
CA PHE A 864 6.07 -18.59 -14.86
C PHE A 864 6.47 -17.72 -13.66
N TRP A 865 5.74 -17.70 -12.56
CA TRP A 865 6.10 -16.89 -11.39
C TRP A 865 7.17 -17.55 -10.54
N THR A 866 7.05 -18.86 -10.31
CA THR A 866 7.75 -19.57 -9.24
C THR A 866 8.97 -20.37 -9.70
N ASP A 867 9.04 -20.79 -10.97
CA ASP A 867 10.11 -21.64 -11.50
C ASP A 867 10.99 -20.89 -12.52
N PRO A 868 12.14 -20.32 -12.10
CA PRO A 868 13.01 -19.56 -12.99
C PRO A 868 13.58 -20.41 -14.12
N VAL A 869 13.76 -21.72 -13.94
CA VAL A 869 14.33 -22.61 -14.96
C VAL A 869 13.30 -22.86 -16.06
N ARG A 870 12.07 -23.26 -15.70
CA ARG A 870 10.98 -23.46 -16.68
C ARG A 870 10.64 -22.17 -17.41
N ARG A 871 10.55 -21.05 -16.68
CA ARG A 871 10.37 -19.71 -17.27
C ARG A 871 11.47 -19.41 -18.29
N SER A 872 12.74 -19.63 -17.93
CA SER A 872 13.87 -19.36 -18.82
C SER A 872 13.84 -20.17 -20.10
N ILE A 873 13.57 -21.47 -19.99
CA ILE A 873 13.48 -22.38 -21.14
C ILE A 873 12.35 -21.93 -22.07
N TYR A 874 11.16 -21.69 -21.51
CA TYR A 874 10.00 -21.28 -22.31
C TYR A 874 10.24 -19.93 -22.99
N VAL A 875 10.67 -18.90 -22.25
CA VAL A 875 10.91 -17.55 -22.78
C VAL A 875 12.00 -17.59 -23.86
N THR A 876 13.09 -18.33 -23.64
CA THR A 876 14.18 -18.44 -24.62
C THR A 876 13.65 -18.99 -25.95
N VAL A 877 12.94 -20.11 -25.92
CA VAL A 877 12.42 -20.75 -27.14
C VAL A 877 11.30 -19.93 -27.76
N ALA A 878 10.39 -19.40 -26.96
CA ALA A 878 9.29 -18.55 -27.44
C ALA A 878 9.80 -17.27 -28.07
N PHE A 879 10.79 -16.58 -27.48
CA PHE A 879 11.36 -15.38 -28.07
C PHE A 879 12.20 -15.69 -29.32
N ALA A 880 12.97 -16.78 -29.29
CA ALA A 880 13.70 -17.24 -30.48
C ALA A 880 12.76 -17.54 -31.66
N LEU A 881 11.61 -18.19 -31.42
CA LEU A 881 10.59 -18.42 -32.44
C LEU A 881 9.89 -17.14 -32.91
N PHE A 882 9.83 -16.11 -32.07
CA PHE A 882 9.30 -14.79 -32.45
C PHE A 882 10.28 -14.11 -33.42
N LEU A 883 11.58 -14.10 -33.11
CA LEU A 883 12.59 -13.60 -34.04
C LEU A 883 12.69 -14.45 -35.31
N TRP A 884 12.50 -15.77 -35.18
CA TRP A 884 12.49 -16.70 -36.29
C TRP A 884 11.39 -16.39 -37.30
N LEU A 885 10.26 -15.80 -36.88
CA LEU A 885 9.21 -15.33 -37.81
C LEU A 885 9.80 -14.40 -38.87
N PHE A 886 10.56 -13.39 -38.45
CA PHE A 886 11.16 -12.41 -39.35
C PHE A 886 12.27 -13.04 -40.21
N VAL A 887 13.09 -13.92 -39.63
CA VAL A 887 14.15 -14.65 -40.36
C VAL A 887 13.56 -15.56 -41.44
N ALA A 888 12.54 -16.35 -41.09
CA ALA A 888 11.89 -17.28 -42.02
C ALA A 888 11.15 -16.51 -43.12
N ALA A 889 10.40 -15.46 -42.75
CA ALA A 889 9.72 -14.56 -43.68
C ALA A 889 10.70 -13.91 -44.68
N TYR A 890 11.84 -13.41 -44.20
CA TYR A 890 12.89 -12.86 -45.06
C TYR A 890 13.45 -13.94 -46.00
N ARG A 891 13.76 -15.13 -45.48
CA ARG A 891 14.35 -16.23 -46.28
C ARG A 891 13.43 -16.71 -47.39
N VAL A 892 12.12 -16.81 -47.15
CA VAL A 892 11.17 -17.23 -48.20
C VAL A 892 11.05 -16.16 -49.30
N LEU A 893 11.05 -14.87 -48.92
CA LEU A 893 11.03 -13.77 -49.89
C LEU A 893 12.33 -13.68 -50.71
N ARG A 894 13.48 -14.04 -50.11
CA ARG A 894 14.79 -14.01 -50.79
C ARG A 894 14.92 -14.99 -51.96
N LEU A 895 14.03 -15.98 -52.04
CA LEU A 895 13.98 -16.94 -53.15
C LEU A 895 13.43 -16.32 -54.43
N HIS A 896 12.65 -15.24 -54.30
CA HIS A 896 11.90 -14.65 -55.41
C HIS A 896 12.20 -13.15 -55.62
N ALA A 897 12.98 -12.54 -54.73
CA ALA A 897 13.29 -11.10 -54.77
C ALA A 897 14.69 -10.75 -54.26
N LEU A 898 15.14 -9.54 -54.61
CA LEU A 898 16.41 -8.95 -54.17
C LEU A 898 16.48 -8.76 -52.66
N ARG A 899 17.71 -8.80 -52.11
CA ARG A 899 18.00 -8.67 -50.67
C ARG A 899 17.26 -7.52 -49.99
N ARG A 900 17.40 -6.33 -50.58
CA ARG A 900 16.79 -5.08 -50.10
C ARG A 900 15.26 -5.14 -50.08
N TRP A 901 14.66 -5.73 -51.10
CA TRP A 901 13.21 -5.77 -51.24
C TRP A 901 12.61 -6.73 -50.22
N SER A 902 13.18 -7.93 -50.08
CA SER A 902 12.74 -8.92 -49.09
C SER A 902 12.82 -8.37 -47.66
N LEU A 903 13.89 -7.63 -47.35
CA LEU A 903 14.04 -6.95 -46.07
C LEU A 903 12.99 -5.84 -45.91
N GLY A 904 12.75 -5.03 -46.95
CA GLY A 904 11.73 -3.99 -46.96
C GLY A 904 10.33 -4.50 -46.65
N VAL A 905 9.90 -5.62 -47.24
CA VAL A 905 8.58 -6.24 -46.95
C VAL A 905 8.47 -6.66 -45.48
N VAL A 906 9.50 -7.33 -44.94
CA VAL A 906 9.48 -7.81 -43.55
C VAL A 906 9.46 -6.65 -42.56
N LEU A 907 10.23 -5.58 -42.83
CA LEU A 907 10.25 -4.39 -41.98
C LEU A 907 8.92 -3.62 -42.03
N VAL A 908 8.31 -3.45 -43.20
CA VAL A 908 6.96 -2.86 -43.30
C VAL A 908 5.94 -3.70 -42.53
N ALA A 909 5.93 -5.02 -42.73
CA ALA A 909 4.99 -5.91 -42.05
C ALA A 909 5.17 -5.89 -40.52
N ALA A 910 6.42 -5.94 -40.04
CA ALA A 910 6.75 -5.87 -38.62
C ALA A 910 6.38 -4.52 -38.02
N GLY A 911 6.73 -3.43 -38.70
CA GLY A 911 6.43 -2.06 -38.27
C GLY A 911 4.93 -1.80 -38.19
N VAL A 912 4.14 -2.21 -39.19
CA VAL A 912 2.66 -2.08 -39.16
C VAL A 912 2.04 -2.93 -38.06
N ALA A 913 2.49 -4.18 -37.90
CA ALA A 913 1.97 -5.09 -36.86
C ALA A 913 2.24 -4.59 -35.43
N LEU A 914 3.29 -3.78 -35.23
CA LEU A 914 3.61 -3.16 -33.95
C LEU A 914 2.97 -1.77 -33.80
N ALA A 915 2.92 -0.96 -34.86
CA ALA A 915 2.45 0.42 -34.82
C ALA A 915 0.95 0.52 -34.51
N VAL A 916 0.11 -0.35 -35.08
CA VAL A 916 -1.34 -0.26 -34.87
C VAL A 916 -1.73 -0.58 -33.41
N PRO A 917 -1.26 -1.69 -32.79
CA PRO A 917 -1.50 -1.91 -31.36
C PRO A 917 -0.87 -0.83 -30.47
N ALA A 918 0.34 -0.36 -30.79
CA ALA A 918 0.99 0.71 -30.03
C ALA A 918 0.22 2.04 -30.10
N ALA A 919 -0.35 2.38 -31.26
CA ALA A 919 -1.23 3.53 -31.44
C ALA A 919 -2.52 3.39 -30.62
N LEU A 920 -3.12 2.18 -30.61
CA LEU A 920 -4.29 1.89 -29.78
C LEU A 920 -3.98 2.11 -28.29
N VAL A 921 -2.90 1.50 -27.77
CA VAL A 921 -2.49 1.67 -26.37
C VAL A 921 -2.16 3.13 -26.05
N THR A 922 -1.45 3.83 -26.94
CA THR A 922 -1.12 5.25 -26.78
C THR A 922 -2.39 6.11 -26.71
N SER A 923 -3.40 5.82 -27.55
CA SER A 923 -4.67 6.57 -27.57
C SER A 923 -5.54 6.32 -26.34
N LEU A 924 -5.47 5.12 -25.75
CA LEU A 924 -6.22 4.76 -24.55
C LEU A 924 -5.52 5.24 -23.27
N GLY A 925 -4.20 5.44 -23.31
CA GLY A 925 -3.34 5.59 -22.15
C GLY A 925 -2.82 4.24 -21.64
N GLY A 926 -1.53 4.19 -21.29
CA GLY A 926 -0.84 2.96 -20.87
C GLY A 926 -1.46 2.32 -19.61
N GLU A 927 -1.73 3.12 -18.59
CA GLU A 927 -2.34 2.68 -17.32
C GLU A 927 -3.71 2.03 -17.56
N ARG A 928 -4.58 2.71 -18.31
CA ARG A 928 -5.93 2.23 -18.61
C ARG A 928 -5.90 0.94 -19.43
N ALA A 929 -5.02 0.86 -20.43
CA ALA A 929 -4.88 -0.33 -21.25
C ALA A 929 -4.40 -1.54 -20.43
N LEU A 930 -3.43 -1.36 -19.53
CA LEU A 930 -2.96 -2.41 -18.63
C LEU A 930 -4.02 -2.83 -17.62
N THR A 931 -4.77 -1.88 -17.07
CA THR A 931 -5.88 -2.16 -16.14
C THR A 931 -6.96 -3.03 -16.80
N ILE A 932 -7.42 -2.65 -18.01
CA ILE A 932 -8.41 -3.44 -18.76
C ILE A 932 -7.90 -4.85 -19.04
N TRP A 933 -6.62 -4.98 -19.39
CA TRP A 933 -6.02 -6.28 -19.64
C TRP A 933 -5.92 -7.11 -18.36
N ASN A 934 -5.51 -6.52 -17.24
CA ASN A 934 -5.38 -7.23 -15.98
C ASN A 934 -6.75 -7.63 -15.38
N ASP A 935 -7.79 -6.80 -15.51
CA ASP A 935 -9.15 -7.16 -15.09
C ASP A 935 -9.69 -8.41 -15.80
N GLN A 936 -9.21 -8.66 -17.02
CA GLN A 936 -9.61 -9.82 -17.81
C GLN A 936 -8.82 -11.07 -17.45
N VAL A 937 -7.50 -10.96 -17.29
CA VAL A 937 -6.58 -12.10 -17.12
C VAL A 937 -6.28 -12.42 -15.64
N ALA A 938 -6.38 -11.43 -14.74
CA ALA A 938 -6.12 -11.52 -13.30
C ALA A 938 -4.72 -12.07 -12.95
N LEU A 939 -3.67 -11.41 -13.46
CA LEU A 939 -2.28 -11.88 -13.28
C LEU A 939 -1.49 -11.07 -12.27
N LEU A 940 -1.67 -9.75 -12.28
CA LEU A 940 -1.03 -8.82 -11.36
C LEU A 940 -2.02 -8.43 -10.25
N PRO A 941 -1.53 -7.97 -9.09
CA PRO A 941 -2.37 -7.52 -7.99
C PRO A 941 -3.46 -6.56 -8.47
N TRP A 942 -4.72 -6.97 -8.27
CA TRP A 942 -5.87 -6.27 -8.83
C TRP A 942 -6.00 -4.85 -8.25
N GLY A 943 -5.78 -4.71 -6.93
CA GLY A 943 -5.79 -3.44 -6.23
C GLY A 943 -4.70 -2.47 -6.69
N LEU A 944 -3.57 -2.97 -7.20
CA LEU A 944 -2.47 -2.14 -7.69
C LEU A 944 -2.92 -1.12 -8.75
N SER A 945 -3.73 -1.57 -9.72
CA SER A 945 -4.26 -0.72 -10.78
C SER A 945 -5.23 0.37 -10.34
N ARG A 946 -5.85 0.19 -9.15
CA ARG A 946 -6.93 1.05 -8.66
C ARG A 946 -6.47 2.00 -7.58
N ILE A 947 -5.45 1.62 -6.82
CA ILE A 947 -4.93 2.39 -5.69
C ILE A 947 -3.65 3.12 -6.09
N LEU A 948 -2.65 2.40 -6.60
CA LEU A 948 -1.29 2.94 -6.81
C LEU A 948 -0.97 3.24 -8.28
N GLY A 949 -1.71 2.63 -9.21
CA GLY A 949 -1.43 2.62 -10.64
C GLY A 949 -0.33 1.61 -10.99
N VAL A 950 -0.61 0.71 -11.93
CA VAL A 950 0.33 -0.34 -12.38
C VAL A 950 1.61 0.27 -12.95
N THR A 951 1.47 1.32 -13.76
CA THR A 951 2.63 1.95 -14.41
C THR A 951 3.50 2.74 -13.44
N VAL A 952 2.90 3.40 -12.45
CA VAL A 952 3.63 4.15 -11.42
C VAL A 952 4.40 3.18 -10.53
N TYR A 953 3.69 2.19 -9.98
CA TYR A 953 4.28 1.29 -8.99
C TYR A 953 5.32 0.33 -9.58
N LEU A 954 5.11 -0.15 -10.82
CA LEU A 954 6.12 -0.96 -11.52
C LEU A 954 7.19 -0.13 -12.25
N GLY A 955 7.19 1.20 -12.09
CA GLY A 955 8.15 2.10 -12.74
C GLY A 955 8.13 2.04 -14.27
N ILE A 956 6.97 1.73 -14.88
CA ILE A 956 6.81 1.67 -16.33
C ILE A 956 6.74 3.10 -16.87
N PRO A 957 7.68 3.53 -17.73
CA PRO A 957 7.70 4.92 -18.19
C PRO A 957 6.45 5.26 -19.00
N ALA A 958 5.79 6.38 -18.65
CA ALA A 958 4.55 6.81 -19.30
C ALA A 958 4.71 7.05 -20.82
N TYR A 959 5.92 7.39 -21.29
CA TYR A 959 6.22 7.56 -22.71
C TYR A 959 6.39 6.25 -23.49
N LEU A 960 6.47 5.10 -22.81
CA LEU A 960 6.82 3.82 -23.43
C LEU A 960 5.89 3.43 -24.60
N PRO A 961 4.55 3.54 -24.51
CA PRO A 961 3.67 3.26 -25.65
C PRO A 961 3.96 4.13 -26.87
N ALA A 962 4.22 5.42 -26.65
CA ALA A 962 4.56 6.37 -27.71
C ALA A 962 5.95 6.11 -28.32
N ALA A 963 6.92 5.71 -27.50
CA ALA A 963 8.24 5.31 -27.98
C ALA A 963 8.16 4.04 -28.85
N VAL A 964 7.40 3.02 -28.42
CA VAL A 964 7.16 1.81 -29.22
C VAL A 964 6.47 2.15 -30.53
N LEU A 965 5.46 3.02 -30.51
CA LEU A 965 4.80 3.52 -31.72
C LEU A 965 5.80 4.21 -32.67
N THR A 966 6.64 5.09 -32.14
CA THR A 966 7.66 5.82 -32.92
C THR A 966 8.63 4.86 -33.58
N VAL A 967 9.19 3.91 -32.82
CA VAL A 967 10.09 2.88 -33.35
C VAL A 967 9.38 2.04 -34.42
N ALA A 968 8.13 1.64 -34.19
CA ALA A 968 7.35 0.86 -35.14
C ALA A 968 7.13 1.61 -36.48
N VAL A 969 6.82 2.90 -36.41
CA VAL A 969 6.67 3.77 -37.59
C VAL A 969 8.00 3.94 -38.32
N LEU A 970 9.11 4.15 -37.60
CA LEU A 970 10.45 4.25 -38.20
C LEU A 970 10.86 2.94 -38.89
N VAL A 971 10.58 1.80 -38.28
CA VAL A 971 10.81 0.47 -38.87
C VAL A 971 9.98 0.29 -40.14
N ALA A 972 8.70 0.68 -40.12
CA ALA A 972 7.84 0.63 -41.30
C ALA A 972 8.34 1.58 -42.41
N ALA A 973 8.75 2.81 -42.05
CA ALA A 973 9.26 3.80 -42.99
C ALA A 973 10.59 3.36 -43.62
N ALA A 974 11.53 2.83 -42.84
CA ALA A 974 12.77 2.24 -43.35
C ALA A 974 12.49 1.08 -44.31
N GLY A 975 11.51 0.23 -43.98
CA GLY A 975 11.01 -0.80 -44.88
C GLY A 975 10.47 -0.21 -46.19
N GLY A 976 9.65 0.84 -46.11
CA GLY A 976 9.11 1.58 -47.24
C GLY A 976 10.18 2.19 -48.15
N LEU A 977 11.22 2.79 -47.57
CA LEU A 977 12.37 3.33 -48.31
C LEU A 977 13.11 2.23 -49.08
N LEU A 978 13.35 1.07 -48.46
CA LEU A 978 13.97 -0.09 -49.13
C LEU A 978 13.12 -0.62 -50.30
N LEU A 979 11.80 -0.44 -50.24
CA LEU A 979 10.87 -0.79 -51.33
C LEU A 979 10.82 0.27 -52.42
N ALA A 980 11.00 1.56 -52.09
CA ALA A 980 10.89 2.70 -53.00
C ALA A 980 12.10 2.89 -53.93
N VAL A 981 13.32 2.47 -53.54
CA VAL A 981 14.52 2.58 -54.37
C VAL A 981 14.41 1.62 -55.59
N ARG A 982 14.06 2.19 -56.76
CA ARG A 982 13.71 1.50 -58.02
C ARG A 982 14.59 0.29 -58.39
N ARG A 983 13.95 -0.71 -58.99
CA ARG A 983 14.57 -1.75 -59.83
C ARG A 983 15.35 -1.06 -60.96
N ARG A 984 16.68 -1.07 -60.94
CA ARG A 984 17.45 -0.96 -62.18
C ARG A 984 17.27 -2.29 -62.89
N THR A 985 16.45 -2.30 -63.92
CA THR A 985 16.39 -3.37 -64.92
C THR A 985 17.82 -3.60 -65.45
N PRO A 986 18.35 -4.83 -65.41
CA PRO A 986 19.46 -5.16 -66.30
C PRO A 986 18.91 -5.04 -67.73
N GLN A 987 19.55 -4.24 -68.58
CA GLN A 987 19.34 -4.39 -70.02
C GLN A 987 19.80 -5.79 -70.43
N PRO A 988 19.08 -6.46 -71.35
CA PRO A 988 19.53 -7.73 -71.90
C PRO A 988 20.69 -7.46 -72.88
N SER A 989 21.79 -8.18 -72.69
CA SER A 989 22.80 -8.47 -73.73
C SER A 989 22.88 -9.97 -73.91
#